data_AF-A0A933KH26-F1
#
_entry.id   AF-A0A933KH26-F1
#
_cell.length_a   1.000
_cell.length_b   1.000
_cell.length_c   1.000
_cell.angle_alpha   90.00
_cell.angle_beta   90.00
_cell.angle_gamma   90.00
#
_symmetry.space_group_name_H-M   'P 1'
#
loop_
_entity.id
_entity.type
_entity.pdbx_description
1 polymer ?
#
loop_
_entity_poly.entity_id
_entity_poly.type
_entity_poly.pdbx_seq_one_letter_code
_entity_poly.pdbx_strand_id
1 'polypeptide(L)'
;MTAAKGGSTLLFQVLLLALVVGLSGCGGGGGGTSSGGAASGTLPTVPTAVSLNPSSGAAVVTAAQDTNPALAGIQTDLIVSGLPPNQIVKLFLASLPKAVFSQEQPSATAMTDSNGTAKFTNVTLTENQSLSVTNEQGSTLLTTQTRMNRAPTASVGQAVSGVAGTAVTIAGQASDPDGDALSYLWSQVSGTSVTITNANAASASFTPAAAGTFVFKLTVADPLGERGSAELTVTVTAQASTNQAPTANAGNDQTVNTNTQVTLTGAGSDPNTGDTLTYTWTQVSNSAPTVTLGGTGRIRTFTPSTAGTYVFTLTVSDGTLSATDNVTVTVNQQQQLHTAPEVAAAAAPSPLLAASATPSVAVQTNVTLRVTVQKLYDGATVSSYLWEQTSPASPLLTINNASAAIANVTPATVGSYTFRVTVSDNQGGVATSSVNLTVTPANVKPIANAGPAQFGVGYDTLVTLNGALSSDPDGATPTFKWTQSASDKKKVTLQGATTANPTFVTTGIAGIYEASGYTFTASEYGVVAMPSNAAGIYNFTLTVQDSLGLTATNTVEVFSAWRNNGTTSGEVGAHVYFVAPITQSYNWTLTGPTGSTAQLSGANTRFPKLVPDKSGIYTVKEGNRAPIKYNASTFAGQSNCAGCHGPDTSLPDKVTSFNGTIHATLLKSRLNRAGAVTLSTLRSRTVGFNPTVTAVSGWDDDYAKAQSNGFSFPASLPLNYYDTTFPAELKALGNQQCETCHGPGTNHFGNKQKIAKTYSAAVCGQCHGTQPAELAKAKHNGIVASPAGRANISTGAGCTACHNGPAYVAVTSAFPTTGTIKKWSNTTDWMSVADSNKTTTGFGASAHTCAVCHDPHASPKGSLVDFQLRVFDRDITLIDNKTIVSKTGASATCITCHHARTSASTIPVTTVTAVSGNNYGSRLGMHYSPQADVLFGVNGSEFTGEQYSNSEHKNVVEGLCVECHMATDAPRGTPSEAGGHTWKMKKASGESNVGPACTKCHTDLITYDRTARADYDGDGKVEGIQTEVHGLLDEIDEAMEVATVPVTITTTTNGVQSVVTKSAWAHYKLTEYAYKLTPDQMKVAWNWRLIEEDRSFGVHNAAYTVQLLQKSYKLATGHDIPNAVLRPARKM
;
A
#
# COMPACT_ATOMS: atom_id res chain seq x y z
N MET A 1 -37.90 -24.54 -21.36
CA MET A 1 -37.43 -25.94 -21.53
C MET A 1 -35.99 -25.91 -22.00
N THR A 2 -35.10 -26.52 -21.19
CA THR A 2 -33.73 -27.03 -21.44
C THR A 2 -32.68 -26.16 -22.15
N ALA A 3 -31.43 -26.03 -21.73
CA ALA A 3 -30.71 -26.01 -20.44
C ALA A 3 -29.20 -25.94 -20.84
N ALA A 4 -28.47 -24.89 -20.41
CA ALA A 4 -27.01 -24.93 -20.21
C ALA A 4 -26.45 -23.59 -19.68
N LYS A 5 -25.41 -23.73 -18.83
CA LYS A 5 -24.39 -22.76 -18.36
C LYS A 5 -24.68 -21.91 -17.12
N GLY A 6 -23.67 -21.91 -16.23
CA GLY A 6 -23.34 -20.80 -15.33
C GLY A 6 -23.05 -21.24 -13.90
N GLY A 7 -21.77 -21.40 -13.54
CA GLY A 7 -21.36 -21.61 -12.14
C GLY A 7 -21.25 -20.29 -11.36
N SER A 8 -21.25 -20.38 -10.02
CA SER A 8 -20.31 -19.72 -9.09
C SER A 8 -20.71 -19.90 -7.61
N THR A 9 -19.68 -20.25 -6.82
CA THR A 9 -19.39 -19.85 -5.41
C THR A 9 -20.11 -20.44 -4.17
N LEU A 10 -19.26 -21.16 -3.40
CA LEU A 10 -19.06 -21.21 -1.93
C LEU A 10 -20.23 -21.50 -0.97
N LEU A 11 -20.11 -22.60 -0.20
CA LEU A 11 -19.73 -22.66 1.22
C LEU A 11 -19.95 -24.09 1.74
N PHE A 12 -18.91 -24.74 2.28
CA PHE A 12 -19.02 -26.09 2.88
C PHE A 12 -19.18 -25.98 4.41
N GLN A 13 -20.24 -26.59 4.92
CA GLN A 13 -20.49 -26.88 6.33
C GLN A 13 -20.19 -28.37 6.61
N VAL A 14 -19.44 -28.61 7.70
CA VAL A 14 -19.77 -29.47 8.87
C VAL A 14 -19.72 -31.01 8.77
N LEU A 15 -19.20 -31.59 9.88
CA LEU A 15 -19.48 -32.88 10.56
C LEU A 15 -18.36 -33.95 10.48
N LEU A 16 -17.54 -34.17 11.52
CA LEU A 16 -17.71 -34.88 12.82
C LEU A 16 -17.60 -36.43 12.75
N LEU A 17 -16.46 -36.92 13.26
CA LEU A 17 -16.16 -38.10 14.12
C LEU A 17 -16.98 -39.41 14.06
N ALA A 18 -16.25 -40.54 13.95
CA ALA A 18 -16.19 -41.70 14.88
C ALA A 18 -15.16 -42.72 14.32
N LEU A 19 -13.98 -42.98 14.92
CA LEU A 19 -13.60 -43.76 16.11
C LEU A 19 -13.80 -45.29 16.00
N VAL A 20 -12.76 -46.08 16.33
CA VAL A 20 -12.72 -47.28 17.23
C VAL A 20 -11.77 -48.45 16.79
N VAL A 21 -10.88 -48.87 17.74
CA VAL A 21 -9.97 -50.08 17.95
C VAL A 21 -8.84 -50.40 16.94
N GLY A 22 -7.65 -50.92 17.33
CA GLY A 22 -7.17 -51.53 18.57
C GLY A 22 -5.62 -51.60 18.64
N LEU A 23 -5.02 -51.39 19.82
CA LEU A 23 -4.56 -52.38 20.81
C LEU A 23 -3.22 -53.08 20.49
N SER A 24 -2.23 -52.74 21.34
CA SER A 24 -1.23 -53.60 22.01
C SER A 24 -0.22 -54.44 21.22
N GLY A 25 1.07 -54.31 21.58
CA GLY A 25 2.05 -55.39 21.45
C GLY A 25 3.51 -54.91 21.47
N CYS A 26 4.18 -55.01 22.62
CA CYS A 26 5.64 -54.98 22.73
C CYS A 26 6.11 -56.33 23.31
N GLY A 27 7.22 -56.86 22.79
CA GLY A 27 7.96 -58.05 23.26
C GLY A 27 7.55 -59.36 22.57
N GLY A 28 8.43 -60.28 22.15
CA GLY A 28 9.89 -60.38 22.23
C GLY A 28 10.31 -61.87 22.31
N GLY A 29 11.29 -62.29 21.50
CA GLY A 29 12.28 -63.33 21.82
C GLY A 29 12.01 -64.81 21.48
N GLY A 30 13.02 -65.52 20.93
CA GLY A 30 13.14 -66.98 21.04
C GLY A 30 14.10 -67.71 20.08
N GLY A 31 15.40 -67.77 20.42
CA GLY A 31 16.36 -68.83 20.02
C GLY A 31 17.69 -68.32 19.43
N GLY A 32 18.88 -68.49 20.04
CA GLY A 32 19.25 -69.13 21.30
C GLY A 32 20.76 -69.11 21.59
N THR A 33 21.11 -69.53 22.81
CA THR A 33 22.42 -69.98 23.35
C THR A 33 23.50 -68.88 23.53
N SER A 34 24.28 -68.79 24.60
CA SER A 34 24.70 -69.72 25.65
C SER A 34 25.18 -68.96 26.92
N SER A 35 25.57 -69.73 27.94
CA SER A 35 25.62 -69.50 29.39
C SER A 35 26.81 -68.74 30.00
N GLY A 36 26.55 -68.13 31.18
CA GLY A 36 27.48 -67.84 32.29
C GLY A 36 27.97 -66.38 32.33
N GLY A 37 28.01 -65.63 33.43
CA GLY A 37 27.71 -65.78 34.85
C GLY A 37 28.34 -64.57 35.59
N ALA A 38 27.70 -64.13 36.68
CA ALA A 38 28.22 -63.28 37.78
C ALA A 38 28.51 -61.75 37.59
N ALA A 39 27.69 -60.96 38.30
CA ALA A 39 28.01 -59.96 39.35
C ALA A 39 28.97 -58.75 39.12
N SER A 40 28.56 -57.64 39.77
CA SER A 40 29.40 -56.64 40.48
C SER A 40 30.08 -55.50 39.69
N GLY A 41 29.67 -54.26 40.00
CA GLY A 41 30.51 -53.24 40.65
C GLY A 41 31.69 -52.56 39.93
N THR A 42 31.63 -51.22 39.91
CA THR A 42 32.70 -50.18 40.00
C THR A 42 33.67 -49.88 38.83
N LEU A 43 33.69 -48.58 38.40
CA LEU A 43 34.77 -47.57 38.13
C LEU A 43 36.23 -48.04 37.81
N PRO A 44 37.19 -47.27 37.19
CA PRO A 44 37.26 -45.84 36.76
C PRO A 44 38.08 -45.48 35.45
N THR A 45 38.19 -44.17 35.13
CA THR A 45 39.29 -43.39 34.44
C THR A 45 39.75 -43.58 32.95
N VAL A 46 39.58 -42.50 32.14
CA VAL A 46 40.53 -41.69 31.27
C VAL A 46 41.68 -42.44 30.52
N PRO A 47 41.95 -42.25 29.19
CA PRO A 47 42.62 -41.04 28.69
C PRO A 47 42.41 -40.55 27.23
N THR A 48 42.99 -39.36 27.09
CA THR A 48 43.28 -38.38 26.02
C THR A 48 43.76 -38.84 24.64
N ALA A 49 43.39 -38.03 23.63
CA ALA A 49 44.13 -37.59 22.43
C ALA A 49 44.45 -38.57 21.28
N VAL A 50 44.00 -38.21 20.07
CA VAL A 50 44.65 -38.56 18.80
C VAL A 50 44.77 -37.30 17.94
N SER A 51 46.00 -36.91 17.62
CA SER A 51 46.35 -35.88 16.63
C SER A 51 46.50 -36.48 15.23
N LEU A 52 46.15 -35.73 14.18
CA LEU A 52 46.73 -35.92 12.85
C LEU A 52 47.14 -34.56 12.26
N ASN A 53 48.41 -34.47 11.86
CA ASN A 53 49.09 -33.34 11.23
C ASN A 53 49.04 -33.49 9.68
N PRO A 54 49.20 -32.43 8.87
CA PRO A 54 48.79 -32.37 7.47
C PRO A 54 49.90 -32.81 6.52
N SER A 55 49.54 -33.56 5.48
CA SER A 55 50.34 -33.65 4.25
C SER A 55 49.54 -34.31 3.13
N SER A 56 49.64 -33.72 1.94
CA SER A 56 49.18 -34.18 0.62
C SER A 56 47.73 -33.86 0.20
N GLY A 57 47.64 -32.95 -0.76
CA GLY A 57 46.92 -33.11 -2.03
C GLY A 57 45.46 -33.57 -2.03
N ALA A 58 44.57 -32.61 -2.33
CA ALA A 58 43.32 -32.73 -3.09
C ALA A 58 42.34 -33.88 -2.75
N ALA A 59 41.16 -33.50 -2.25
CA ALA A 59 39.92 -34.23 -2.51
C ALA A 59 38.77 -33.24 -2.79
N VAL A 60 38.21 -33.39 -3.99
CA VAL A 60 37.01 -32.75 -4.52
C VAL A 60 35.79 -33.21 -3.72
N VAL A 61 34.89 -32.30 -3.34
CA VAL A 61 33.55 -32.65 -2.85
C VAL A 61 32.52 -32.08 -3.84
N THR A 62 31.94 -32.98 -4.62
CA THR A 62 30.73 -32.79 -5.42
C THR A 62 29.54 -32.48 -4.50
N ALA A 63 28.80 -31.41 -4.81
CA ALA A 63 27.55 -31.08 -4.14
C ALA A 63 26.48 -32.15 -4.44
N ALA A 64 25.97 -32.80 -3.41
CA ALA A 64 24.73 -33.56 -3.51
C ALA A 64 23.55 -32.57 -3.49
N GLN A 65 22.72 -32.58 -4.52
CA GLN A 65 21.39 -31.97 -4.47
C GLN A 65 20.51 -32.80 -3.51
N ASP A 66 20.10 -32.21 -2.39
CA ASP A 66 19.05 -32.76 -1.54
C ASP A 66 17.70 -32.13 -1.92
N THR A 67 16.71 -32.99 -2.16
CA THR A 67 15.39 -32.69 -2.74
C THR A 67 14.28 -32.64 -1.68
N ASN A 68 14.55 -32.05 -0.52
CA ASN A 68 13.56 -31.94 0.56
C ASN A 68 13.05 -30.48 0.78
N PRO A 69 11.76 -30.16 0.50
CA PRO A 69 11.24 -28.78 0.55
C PRO A 69 10.97 -28.20 1.96
N ALA A 70 11.35 -28.87 3.05
CA ALA A 70 10.86 -28.51 4.40
C ALA A 70 11.81 -27.63 5.26
N LEU A 71 12.93 -27.11 4.74
CA LEU A 71 13.90 -26.30 5.53
C LEU A 71 14.45 -25.06 4.81
N ALA A 72 13.67 -24.42 3.93
CA ALA A 72 14.05 -23.14 3.33
C ALA A 72 13.64 -21.96 4.23
N GLY A 73 14.48 -21.60 5.20
CA GLY A 73 14.22 -20.38 5.97
C GLY A 73 15.16 -20.18 7.16
N ILE A 74 16.31 -19.56 6.91
CA ILE A 74 16.94 -18.44 7.65
C ILE A 74 18.29 -18.20 6.94
N GLN A 75 18.36 -17.16 6.10
CA GLN A 75 19.61 -16.56 5.63
C GLN A 75 19.85 -15.32 6.48
N THR A 76 20.96 -15.26 7.21
CA THR A 76 21.42 -14.02 7.86
C THR A 76 22.61 -13.46 7.09
N ASP A 77 22.40 -12.34 6.41
CA ASP A 77 23.47 -11.56 5.78
C ASP A 77 24.22 -10.79 6.88
N LEU A 78 25.52 -11.05 7.04
CA LEU A 78 26.38 -10.26 7.92
C LEU A 78 26.91 -9.04 7.14
N ILE A 79 26.49 -7.83 7.48
CA ILE A 79 27.00 -6.60 6.86
C ILE A 79 28.29 -6.18 7.58
N VAL A 80 29.43 -6.31 6.91
CA VAL A 80 30.72 -5.79 7.40
C VAL A 80 30.95 -4.41 6.79
N SER A 81 30.93 -3.35 7.61
CA SER A 81 31.19 -1.99 7.15
C SER A 81 32.68 -1.81 6.80
N GLY A 82 32.99 -1.53 5.52
CA GLY A 82 34.34 -1.21 5.07
C GLY A 82 34.76 -1.78 3.70
N LEU A 83 33.96 -2.63 3.06
CA LEU A 83 34.24 -3.14 1.71
C LEU A 83 33.42 -2.42 0.63
N PRO A 84 33.94 -2.28 -0.61
CA PRO A 84 33.19 -1.69 -1.72
C PRO A 84 31.92 -2.52 -2.05
N PRO A 85 30.87 -1.88 -2.64
CA PRO A 85 29.57 -2.51 -2.82
C PRO A 85 29.66 -3.63 -3.86
N ASN A 86 29.65 -4.90 -3.38
CA ASN A 86 29.21 -6.14 -4.06
C ASN A 86 29.90 -7.43 -3.56
N GLN A 87 30.51 -7.47 -2.36
CA GLN A 87 30.94 -8.73 -1.78
C GLN A 87 30.11 -9.11 -0.54
N ILE A 88 29.37 -10.21 -0.65
CA ILE A 88 28.64 -10.87 0.45
C ILE A 88 29.44 -12.11 0.82
N VAL A 89 29.86 -12.23 2.08
CA VAL A 89 30.44 -13.48 2.61
C VAL A 89 29.29 -14.36 3.08
N LYS A 90 29.01 -15.45 2.35
CA LYS A 90 27.98 -16.44 2.73
C LYS A 90 28.63 -17.59 3.49
N LEU A 91 28.33 -17.74 4.77
CA LEU A 91 28.61 -18.96 5.52
C LEU A 91 27.40 -19.90 5.44
N PHE A 92 27.61 -21.13 4.98
CA PHE A 92 26.63 -22.21 5.15
C PHE A 92 26.95 -22.96 6.45
N LEU A 93 26.09 -22.78 7.46
CA LEU A 93 26.11 -23.60 8.67
C LEU A 93 25.00 -24.65 8.54
N ALA A 94 25.37 -25.85 8.10
CA ALA A 94 24.48 -26.98 8.13
C ALA A 94 24.26 -27.40 9.60
N SER A 95 23.00 -27.48 10.02
CA SER A 95 22.52 -28.02 11.30
C SER A 95 22.98 -27.30 12.59
N LEU A 96 22.22 -26.28 13.01
CA LEU A 96 22.16 -25.84 14.42
C LEU A 96 20.70 -25.62 14.84
N PRO A 97 20.29 -26.00 16.07
CA PRO A 97 18.99 -25.66 16.63
C PRO A 97 18.89 -24.15 16.92
N LYS A 98 17.67 -23.59 16.83
CA LYS A 98 17.34 -22.15 16.94
C LYS A 98 18.12 -21.44 18.07
N ALA A 99 19.05 -20.56 17.71
CA ALA A 99 19.77 -19.68 18.63
C ALA A 99 19.40 -18.21 18.42
N VAL A 100 19.38 -17.42 19.50
CA VAL A 100 19.09 -15.97 19.50
C VAL A 100 20.40 -15.18 19.56
N PHE A 101 20.56 -14.16 18.71
CA PHE A 101 21.67 -13.21 18.77
C PHE A 101 21.22 -11.96 19.54
N SER A 102 21.87 -11.63 20.67
CA SER A 102 21.55 -10.42 21.44
C SER A 102 22.63 -9.34 21.30
N GLN A 103 22.17 -8.15 20.90
CA GLN A 103 22.77 -6.82 21.02
C GLN A 103 23.97 -6.43 20.12
N GLU A 104 23.75 -5.36 19.35
CA GLU A 104 24.79 -4.55 18.70
C GLU A 104 25.57 -3.71 19.73
N GLN A 105 26.90 -3.82 19.72
CA GLN A 105 27.82 -2.80 20.22
C GLN A 105 29.03 -2.65 19.25
N PRO A 106 29.65 -1.46 19.17
CA PRO A 106 30.22 -0.97 17.92
C PRO A 106 31.72 -1.25 17.72
N SER A 107 32.08 -1.35 16.43
CA SER A 107 33.36 -1.04 15.81
C SER A 107 34.62 -1.76 16.32
N ALA A 108 34.98 -2.85 15.64
CA ALA A 108 36.39 -3.25 15.48
C ALA A 108 36.78 -3.03 14.00
N THR A 109 37.72 -2.11 13.75
CA THR A 109 38.24 -1.85 12.40
C THR A 109 39.20 -2.98 12.02
N ALA A 110 38.85 -3.77 11.00
CA ALA A 110 39.77 -4.78 10.46
C ALA A 110 40.94 -4.09 9.75
N MET A 111 42.18 -4.36 10.16
CA MET A 111 43.35 -3.99 9.37
C MET A 111 43.47 -4.95 8.18
N THR A 112 43.29 -4.42 6.97
CA THR A 112 43.49 -5.15 5.72
C THR A 112 44.94 -5.09 5.28
N ASP A 113 45.43 -6.13 4.61
CA ASP A 113 46.67 -6.03 3.85
C ASP A 113 46.50 -5.13 2.60
N SER A 114 47.58 -4.88 1.87
CA SER A 114 47.60 -3.98 0.70
C SER A 114 46.70 -4.38 -0.47
N ASN A 115 46.04 -5.56 -0.40
CA ASN A 115 45.12 -6.05 -1.42
C ASN A 115 43.66 -6.09 -0.93
N GLY A 116 43.35 -5.57 0.26
CA GLY A 116 41.99 -5.50 0.79
C GLY A 116 41.41 -6.85 1.23
N THR A 117 42.23 -7.88 1.42
CA THR A 117 41.77 -9.23 1.80
C THR A 117 42.01 -9.48 3.28
N ALA A 118 40.95 -9.74 4.06
CA ALA A 118 41.10 -10.17 5.45
C ALA A 118 41.39 -11.67 5.51
N LYS A 119 42.54 -12.08 6.07
CA LYS A 119 42.88 -13.48 6.32
C LYS A 119 42.56 -13.83 7.78
N PHE A 120 41.72 -14.85 7.97
CA PHE A 120 41.42 -15.44 9.28
C PHE A 120 42.14 -16.79 9.39
N THR A 121 42.76 -17.05 10.54
CA THR A 121 43.67 -18.20 10.69
C THR A 121 43.08 -19.34 11.52
N ASN A 122 42.09 -19.07 12.38
CA ASN A 122 41.38 -20.11 13.14
C ASN A 122 39.95 -19.67 13.50
N VAL A 123 39.00 -20.60 13.32
CA VAL A 123 37.64 -20.53 13.86
C VAL A 123 37.49 -21.70 14.81
N THR A 124 37.38 -21.39 16.11
CA THR A 124 37.28 -22.41 17.15
C THR A 124 35.88 -22.39 17.74
N LEU A 125 35.21 -23.54 17.71
CA LEU A 125 33.98 -23.82 18.47
C LEU A 125 34.40 -24.46 19.79
N THR A 126 34.13 -23.78 20.91
CA THR A 126 34.35 -24.38 22.24
C THR A 126 33.15 -25.24 22.64
N GLU A 127 33.30 -26.10 23.65
CA GLU A 127 32.23 -26.98 24.17
C GLU A 127 30.96 -26.20 24.62
N ASN A 128 31.06 -24.89 24.84
CA ASN A 128 29.93 -24.01 25.16
C ASN A 128 29.36 -23.24 23.94
N GLN A 129 29.67 -23.68 22.71
CA GLN A 129 29.18 -23.12 21.45
C GLN A 129 29.44 -21.61 21.23
N SER A 130 30.42 -21.03 21.90
CA SER A 130 30.90 -19.68 21.58
C SER A 130 31.76 -19.70 20.32
N LEU A 131 31.43 -18.84 19.36
CA LEU A 131 32.21 -18.64 18.14
C LEU A 131 33.29 -17.59 18.42
N SER A 132 34.56 -17.99 18.41
CA SER A 132 35.70 -17.06 18.48
C SER A 132 36.43 -17.00 17.14
N VAL A 133 36.59 -15.79 16.60
CA VAL A 133 37.42 -15.54 15.40
C VAL A 133 38.67 -14.80 15.84
N THR A 134 39.84 -15.39 15.59
CA THR A 134 41.15 -14.79 15.90
C THR A 134 41.92 -14.44 14.64
N ASN A 135 42.71 -13.37 14.70
CA ASN A 135 43.65 -13.02 13.63
C ASN A 135 44.96 -13.82 13.74
N GLU A 136 45.87 -13.64 12.76
CA GLU A 136 47.18 -14.31 12.72
C GLU A 136 48.09 -14.01 13.92
N GLN A 137 47.78 -12.99 14.72
CA GLN A 137 48.53 -12.62 15.93
C GLN A 137 47.90 -13.18 17.23
N GLY A 138 46.81 -13.96 17.13
CA GLY A 138 46.13 -14.54 18.29
C GLY A 138 45.16 -13.60 19.02
N SER A 139 44.88 -12.41 18.47
CA SER A 139 43.91 -11.47 19.05
C SER A 139 42.47 -11.83 18.66
N THR A 140 41.57 -11.89 19.64
CA THR A 140 40.14 -12.19 19.45
C THR A 140 39.41 -10.98 18.86
N LEU A 141 38.82 -11.14 17.67
CA LEU A 141 38.15 -10.06 16.93
C LEU A 141 36.62 -10.02 17.14
N LEU A 142 36.01 -11.16 17.47
CA LEU A 142 34.59 -11.26 17.77
C LEU A 142 34.37 -12.39 18.79
N THR A 143 33.59 -12.10 19.85
CA THR A 143 33.04 -13.12 20.74
C THR A 143 31.53 -12.93 20.77
N THR A 144 30.78 -13.88 20.22
CA THR A 144 29.32 -13.93 20.34
C THR A 144 28.94 -15.15 21.16
N GLN A 145 28.18 -14.94 22.24
CA GLN A 145 27.55 -16.01 23.01
C GLN A 145 26.18 -16.29 22.40
N THR A 146 26.01 -17.47 21.82
CA THR A 146 24.67 -18.04 21.60
C THR A 146 24.22 -18.67 22.90
N ARG A 147 23.04 -18.27 23.41
CA ARG A 147 22.32 -19.09 24.40
C ARG A 147 21.41 -20.04 23.63
N MET A 148 21.45 -21.34 23.99
CA MET A 148 20.42 -22.28 23.55
C MET A 148 19.09 -21.86 24.18
N ASN A 149 18.05 -21.68 23.37
CA ASN A 149 16.70 -21.46 23.87
C ASN A 149 16.21 -22.74 24.54
N ARG A 150 15.79 -22.67 25.80
CA ARG A 150 15.35 -23.79 26.62
C ARG A 150 13.86 -23.65 26.88
N ALA A 151 13.14 -24.75 26.70
CA ALA A 151 11.70 -24.74 26.88
C ALA A 151 11.29 -24.18 28.26
N PRO A 152 10.23 -23.36 28.31
CA PRO A 152 9.73 -22.83 29.57
C PRO A 152 9.19 -23.96 30.45
N THR A 153 9.26 -23.76 31.75
CA THR A 153 8.73 -24.69 32.74
C THR A 153 7.39 -24.15 33.25
N ALA A 154 6.34 -24.96 33.17
CA ALA A 154 5.08 -24.71 33.85
C ALA A 154 5.02 -25.54 35.13
N SER A 155 4.53 -24.94 36.21
CA SER A 155 4.24 -25.61 37.46
C SER A 155 2.87 -25.18 37.96
N VAL A 156 2.13 -26.12 38.49
CA VAL A 156 0.87 -25.85 39.19
C VAL A 156 1.04 -26.34 40.62
N GLY A 157 0.38 -25.65 41.56
CA GLY A 157 0.48 -25.98 42.98
C GLY A 157 -0.10 -27.34 43.33
N GLN A 158 -0.16 -27.65 44.63
CA GLN A 158 -0.83 -28.86 45.12
C GLN A 158 -2.31 -28.89 44.74
N ALA A 159 -2.92 -30.08 44.78
CA ALA A 159 -4.33 -30.26 44.47
C ALA A 159 -5.22 -29.29 45.26
N VAL A 160 -6.09 -28.58 44.56
CA VAL A 160 -6.98 -27.58 45.15
C VAL A 160 -8.26 -28.28 45.61
N SER A 161 -8.73 -28.01 46.83
CA SER A 161 -10.03 -28.50 47.30
C SER A 161 -11.09 -27.39 47.27
N GLY A 162 -12.30 -27.71 46.83
CA GLY A 162 -13.43 -26.76 46.79
C GLY A 162 -14.71 -27.35 47.37
N VAL A 163 -15.74 -26.53 47.52
CA VAL A 163 -17.09 -26.98 47.90
C VAL A 163 -18.04 -26.72 46.74
N ALA A 164 -18.92 -27.66 46.45
CA ALA A 164 -19.89 -27.52 45.36
C ALA A 164 -20.71 -26.23 45.52
N GLY A 165 -20.89 -25.47 44.44
CA GLY A 165 -21.60 -24.19 44.43
C GLY A 165 -20.75 -22.95 44.76
N THR A 166 -19.46 -23.11 45.06
CA THR A 166 -18.53 -21.99 45.33
C THR A 166 -17.47 -21.86 44.23
N ALA A 167 -17.05 -20.63 43.91
CA ALA A 167 -16.01 -20.40 42.89
C ALA A 167 -14.65 -20.93 43.38
N VAL A 168 -14.00 -21.74 42.55
CA VAL A 168 -12.67 -22.31 42.81
C VAL A 168 -11.65 -21.67 41.88
N THR A 169 -10.60 -21.11 42.46
CA THR A 169 -9.48 -20.48 41.74
C THR A 169 -8.38 -21.51 41.48
N ILE A 170 -7.89 -21.56 40.24
CA ILE A 170 -6.73 -22.36 39.83
C ILE A 170 -5.61 -21.42 39.38
N ALA A 171 -4.41 -21.63 39.89
CA ALA A 171 -3.26 -20.80 39.59
C ALA A 171 -2.03 -21.65 39.30
N GLY A 172 -1.17 -21.13 38.41
CA GLY A 172 0.05 -21.78 38.00
C GLY A 172 1.16 -20.75 37.86
N GLN A 173 2.39 -21.22 38.00
CA GLN A 173 3.60 -20.45 37.83
C GLN A 173 4.31 -20.95 36.58
N ALA A 174 5.00 -20.05 35.89
CA ALA A 174 5.89 -20.43 34.83
C ALA A 174 7.17 -19.61 34.90
N SER A 175 8.27 -20.27 34.53
CA SER A 175 9.56 -19.63 34.41
C SER A 175 10.25 -20.09 33.15
N ASP A 176 10.81 -19.12 32.44
CA ASP A 176 11.64 -19.37 31.29
C ASP A 176 13.11 -19.33 31.72
N PRO A 177 13.91 -20.38 31.47
CA PRO A 177 15.32 -20.39 31.82
C PRO A 177 16.14 -19.29 31.15
N ASP A 178 15.67 -18.74 30.03
CA ASP A 178 16.31 -17.69 29.25
C ASP A 178 15.75 -16.29 29.55
N GLY A 179 14.67 -16.23 30.34
CA GLY A 179 14.04 -14.99 30.80
C GLY A 179 13.00 -14.44 29.83
N ASP A 180 12.57 -15.23 28.86
CA ASP A 180 11.61 -14.81 27.84
C ASP A 180 10.20 -14.59 28.40
N ALA A 181 9.47 -13.69 27.76
CA ALA A 181 8.08 -13.40 28.11
C ALA A 181 7.15 -14.55 27.67
N LEU A 182 6.41 -15.11 28.62
CA LEU A 182 5.60 -16.32 28.40
C LEU A 182 4.11 -16.03 28.18
N SER A 183 3.48 -16.84 27.32
CA SER A 183 2.04 -16.91 27.15
C SER A 183 1.43 -18.07 27.96
N TYR A 184 0.18 -17.95 28.42
CA TYR A 184 -0.50 -18.92 29.27
C TYR A 184 -1.77 -19.44 28.61
N LEU A 185 -2.11 -20.72 28.84
CA LEU A 185 -3.37 -21.32 28.41
C LEU A 185 -3.81 -22.46 29.34
N TRP A 186 -4.98 -22.31 29.96
CA TRP A 186 -5.66 -23.32 30.76
C TRP A 186 -6.70 -24.08 29.94
N SER A 187 -6.70 -25.39 30.09
CA SER A 187 -7.69 -26.29 29.47
C SER A 187 -8.14 -27.36 30.47
N GLN A 188 -9.39 -27.79 30.38
CA GLN A 188 -9.88 -28.91 31.20
C GLN A 188 -9.50 -30.23 30.51
N VAL A 189 -8.91 -31.15 31.27
CA VAL A 189 -8.49 -32.49 30.83
C VAL A 189 -9.55 -33.54 31.18
N SER A 190 -10.13 -33.48 32.38
CA SER A 190 -11.17 -34.42 32.83
C SER A 190 -12.11 -33.85 33.91
N GLY A 191 -13.19 -34.58 34.21
CA GLY A 191 -14.28 -34.18 35.10
C GLY A 191 -15.49 -33.63 34.33
N THR A 192 -16.55 -33.26 35.05
CA THR A 192 -17.73 -32.62 34.45
C THR A 192 -17.31 -31.30 33.79
N SER A 193 -17.79 -31.04 32.58
CA SER A 193 -17.40 -29.84 31.83
C SER A 193 -17.75 -28.55 32.59
N VAL A 194 -16.79 -27.63 32.71
CA VAL A 194 -16.96 -26.33 33.37
C VAL A 194 -16.42 -25.19 32.51
N THR A 195 -17.02 -24.01 32.63
CA THR A 195 -16.51 -22.80 31.97
C THR A 195 -15.35 -22.22 32.77
N ILE A 196 -14.19 -22.07 32.14
CA ILE A 196 -12.98 -21.48 32.75
C ILE A 196 -12.96 -19.97 32.46
N THR A 197 -12.94 -19.17 33.51
CA THR A 197 -12.79 -17.71 33.41
C THR A 197 -11.30 -17.34 33.51
N ASN A 198 -10.82 -16.44 32.64
CA ASN A 198 -9.41 -16.01 32.51
C ASN A 198 -8.42 -17.13 32.12
N ALA A 199 -8.81 -17.99 31.17
CA ALA A 199 -8.01 -19.14 30.76
C ALA A 199 -6.63 -18.81 30.16
N ASN A 200 -6.37 -17.57 29.74
CA ASN A 200 -5.09 -17.12 29.17
C ASN A 200 -4.18 -16.35 30.15
N ALA A 201 -4.44 -16.46 31.45
CA ALA A 201 -3.66 -15.82 32.51
C ALA A 201 -3.05 -16.85 33.47
N ALA A 202 -2.07 -16.42 34.29
CA ALA A 202 -1.46 -17.26 35.31
C ALA A 202 -2.47 -17.75 36.39
N SER A 203 -3.55 -17.01 36.60
CA SER A 203 -4.66 -17.38 37.50
C SER A 203 -5.99 -17.38 36.75
N ALA A 204 -6.73 -18.48 36.84
CA ALA A 204 -8.05 -18.70 36.25
C ALA A 204 -9.04 -19.20 37.33
N SER A 205 -10.33 -19.27 37.04
CA SER A 205 -11.34 -19.78 37.99
C SER A 205 -12.52 -20.48 37.32
N PHE A 206 -13.22 -21.34 38.06
CA PHE A 206 -14.44 -22.04 37.63
C PHE A 206 -15.36 -22.33 38.83
N THR A 207 -16.66 -22.57 38.59
CA THR A 207 -17.64 -22.89 39.65
C THR A 207 -18.28 -24.26 39.42
N PRO A 208 -17.95 -25.29 40.21
CA PRO A 208 -18.50 -26.64 40.05
C PRO A 208 -19.88 -26.76 40.71
N ALA A 209 -20.87 -27.23 39.95
CA ALA A 209 -22.25 -27.43 40.44
C ALA A 209 -22.42 -28.65 41.36
N ALA A 210 -21.49 -29.59 41.36
CA ALA A 210 -21.54 -30.82 42.15
C ALA A 210 -20.15 -31.20 42.68
N ALA A 211 -20.13 -32.00 43.74
CA ALA A 211 -18.91 -32.62 44.24
C ALA A 211 -18.31 -33.57 43.19
N GLY A 212 -16.98 -33.63 43.12
CA GLY A 212 -16.29 -34.38 42.07
C GLY A 212 -14.83 -33.98 41.92
N THR A 213 -14.09 -34.72 41.10
CA THR A 213 -12.68 -34.44 40.80
C THR A 213 -12.55 -33.89 39.39
N PHE A 214 -11.82 -32.78 39.23
CA PHE A 214 -11.58 -32.08 37.96
C PHE A 214 -10.09 -32.01 37.69
N VAL A 215 -9.63 -32.21 36.46
CA VAL A 215 -8.22 -32.05 36.09
C VAL A 215 -8.08 -30.96 35.04
N PHE A 216 -7.16 -30.02 35.26
CA PHE A 216 -6.86 -28.92 34.35
C PHE A 216 -5.40 -28.95 33.93
N LYS A 217 -5.09 -28.58 32.69
CA LYS A 217 -3.74 -28.46 32.15
C LYS A 217 -3.42 -27.01 31.87
N LEU A 218 -2.36 -26.50 32.50
CA LEU A 218 -1.70 -25.26 32.13
C LEU A 218 -0.64 -25.56 31.06
N THR A 219 -0.70 -24.84 29.94
CA THR A 219 0.36 -24.81 28.93
C THR A 219 0.94 -23.40 28.87
N VAL A 220 2.27 -23.30 28.84
CA VAL A 220 2.98 -22.04 28.62
C VAL A 220 3.93 -22.14 27.44
N ALA A 221 4.07 -21.06 26.69
CA ALA A 221 4.92 -21.01 25.50
C ALA A 221 5.74 -19.73 25.44
N ASP A 222 6.98 -19.86 24.99
CA ASP A 222 7.87 -18.74 24.71
C ASP A 222 7.61 -18.16 23.29
N PRO A 223 8.21 -17.01 22.94
CA PRO A 223 8.07 -16.39 21.62
C PRO A 223 8.73 -17.18 20.48
N LEU A 224 9.58 -18.17 20.78
CA LEU A 224 10.40 -18.93 19.83
C LEU A 224 9.80 -20.30 19.48
N GLY A 225 8.74 -20.69 20.19
CA GLY A 225 7.86 -21.82 19.92
C GLY A 225 7.98 -23.00 20.88
N GLU A 226 8.88 -22.95 21.87
CA GLU A 226 9.02 -24.02 22.86
C GLU A 226 7.92 -23.93 23.93
N ARG A 227 7.54 -25.08 24.51
CA ARG A 227 6.37 -25.18 25.40
C ARG A 227 6.63 -26.01 26.64
N GLY A 228 6.09 -25.55 27.76
CA GLY A 228 5.97 -26.29 29.01
C GLY A 228 4.52 -26.55 29.35
N SER A 229 4.23 -27.63 30.07
CA SER A 229 2.88 -27.87 30.59
C SER A 229 2.85 -28.61 31.91
N ALA A 230 1.83 -28.34 32.74
CA ALA A 230 1.58 -29.01 34.01
C ALA A 230 0.09 -29.22 34.24
N GLU A 231 -0.28 -30.31 34.94
CA GLU A 231 -1.67 -30.68 35.23
C GLU A 231 -2.01 -30.53 36.72
N LEU A 232 -3.16 -29.94 37.00
CA LEU A 232 -3.70 -29.65 38.33
C LEU A 232 -4.98 -30.44 38.56
N THR A 233 -5.02 -31.21 39.65
CA THR A 233 -6.24 -31.90 40.10
C THR A 233 -6.97 -31.07 41.15
N VAL A 234 -8.30 -30.94 41.03
CA VAL A 234 -9.16 -30.19 41.94
C VAL A 234 -10.24 -31.12 42.49
N THR A 235 -10.31 -31.31 43.81
CA THR A 235 -11.29 -32.19 44.47
C THR A 235 -12.36 -31.37 45.19
N VAL A 236 -13.62 -31.54 44.81
CA VAL A 236 -14.74 -30.79 45.36
C VAL A 236 -15.54 -31.68 46.31
N THR A 237 -15.67 -31.32 47.58
CA THR A 237 -16.35 -32.11 48.64
C THR A 237 -17.73 -31.57 49.01
N ALA A 238 -18.55 -32.42 49.64
CA ALA A 238 -19.82 -32.03 50.28
C ALA A 238 -19.57 -31.49 51.71
N GLN A 239 -20.51 -30.74 52.29
CA GLN A 239 -20.38 -29.99 53.57
C GLN A 239 -20.99 -30.76 54.79
N ALA A 240 -20.36 -30.83 55.99
CA ALA A 240 -20.82 -31.61 57.18
C ALA A 240 -20.57 -30.96 58.61
N SER A 241 -21.31 -31.32 59.70
CA SER A 241 -21.32 -30.72 61.10
C SER A 241 -21.46 -31.73 62.31
N THR A 242 -21.23 -31.37 63.62
CA THR A 242 -21.21 -32.21 64.90
C THR A 242 -22.30 -31.88 65.96
N ASN A 243 -22.90 -32.84 66.74
CA ASN A 243 -24.22 -32.82 67.50
C ASN A 243 -24.45 -32.00 68.83
N GLN A 244 -25.68 -31.50 69.11
CA GLN A 244 -26.18 -30.61 70.21
C GLN A 244 -27.72 -30.78 70.40
N ALA A 245 -28.27 -30.48 71.59
CA ALA A 245 -29.70 -30.73 71.87
C ALA A 245 -30.67 -29.91 71.00
N PRO A 246 -31.84 -30.46 70.64
CA PRO A 246 -32.83 -29.75 69.84
C PRO A 246 -33.60 -28.72 70.65
N THR A 247 -34.11 -27.70 69.98
CA THR A 247 -35.12 -26.77 70.51
C THR A 247 -36.52 -27.21 70.09
N ALA A 248 -37.46 -27.28 71.02
CA ALA A 248 -38.87 -27.53 70.74
C ALA A 248 -39.64 -26.20 70.64
N ASN A 249 -40.51 -26.09 69.64
CA ASN A 249 -41.47 -25.00 69.48
C ASN A 249 -42.82 -25.60 69.11
N ALA A 250 -43.80 -25.49 70.01
CA ALA A 250 -45.15 -26.03 69.86
C ALA A 250 -46.02 -25.21 68.88
N GLY A 251 -45.45 -24.16 68.30
CA GLY A 251 -46.16 -23.22 67.44
C GLY A 251 -46.95 -22.21 68.27
N ASN A 252 -47.45 -21.18 67.58
CA ASN A 252 -48.24 -20.14 68.23
C ASN A 252 -49.59 -20.67 68.71
N ASP A 253 -50.10 -20.07 69.79
CA ASP A 253 -51.49 -20.26 70.22
C ASP A 253 -52.46 -20.00 69.05
N GLN A 254 -53.45 -20.86 68.89
CA GLN A 254 -54.37 -20.84 67.75
C GLN A 254 -55.77 -20.42 68.19
N THR A 255 -56.49 -19.70 67.34
CA THR A 255 -57.93 -19.51 67.49
C THR A 255 -58.62 -19.97 66.21
N VAL A 256 -59.44 -21.02 66.30
CA VAL A 256 -60.18 -21.61 65.17
C VAL A 256 -61.67 -21.60 65.46
N ASN A 257 -62.49 -22.28 64.67
CA ASN A 257 -63.91 -22.46 64.93
C ASN A 257 -64.31 -23.95 64.99
N THR A 258 -65.51 -24.27 65.50
CA THR A 258 -65.99 -25.65 65.67
C THR A 258 -66.08 -26.35 64.34
N ASN A 259 -65.74 -27.64 64.33
CA ASN A 259 -65.66 -28.49 63.15
C ASN A 259 -64.56 -28.11 62.14
N THR A 260 -63.76 -27.09 62.43
CA THR A 260 -62.53 -26.80 61.67
C THR A 260 -61.41 -27.66 62.21
N GLN A 261 -60.81 -28.49 61.35
CA GLN A 261 -59.66 -29.32 61.74
C GLN A 261 -58.50 -28.41 62.17
N VAL A 262 -58.12 -28.52 63.44
CA VAL A 262 -56.94 -27.88 64.03
C VAL A 262 -55.73 -28.73 63.71
N THR A 263 -54.66 -28.07 63.27
CA THR A 263 -53.36 -28.71 63.06
C THR A 263 -52.36 -28.11 64.03
N LEU A 264 -51.92 -28.92 64.98
CA LEU A 264 -50.78 -28.64 65.85
C LEU A 264 -49.51 -28.95 65.05
N THR A 265 -48.77 -27.92 64.67
CA THR A 265 -47.52 -28.07 63.94
C THR A 265 -46.38 -27.72 64.87
N GLY A 266 -45.72 -28.75 65.35
CA GLY A 266 -44.52 -28.62 66.13
C GLY A 266 -43.34 -28.38 65.22
N ALA A 267 -42.48 -27.45 65.59
CA ALA A 267 -41.16 -27.32 65.02
C ALA A 267 -40.14 -27.78 66.05
N GLY A 268 -39.12 -28.44 65.52
CA GLY A 268 -37.94 -28.86 66.23
C GLY A 268 -36.79 -28.46 65.35
N SER A 269 -35.81 -27.77 65.91
CA SER A 269 -34.56 -27.55 65.23
C SER A 269 -33.45 -28.08 66.10
N ASP A 270 -32.62 -28.89 65.48
CA ASP A 270 -31.37 -29.33 66.05
C ASP A 270 -30.27 -28.44 65.47
N PRO A 271 -29.34 -27.89 66.27
CA PRO A 271 -28.18 -27.18 65.74
C PRO A 271 -27.31 -28.03 64.80
N ASN A 272 -27.61 -29.32 64.66
CA ASN A 272 -26.73 -30.31 64.05
C ASN A 272 -27.44 -30.96 62.88
N THR A 273 -26.84 -30.75 61.72
CA THR A 273 -27.49 -31.04 60.46
C THR A 273 -27.36 -32.52 60.11
N GLY A 274 -28.40 -33.30 60.41
CA GLY A 274 -28.50 -34.72 60.03
C GLY A 274 -29.30 -35.57 61.01
N ASP A 275 -29.50 -35.09 62.23
CA ASP A 275 -30.20 -35.84 63.27
C ASP A 275 -31.70 -35.94 62.99
N THR A 276 -32.24 -37.15 63.16
CA THR A 276 -33.67 -37.39 62.95
C THR A 276 -34.43 -37.05 64.21
N LEU A 277 -35.00 -35.85 64.23
CA LEU A 277 -35.84 -35.42 65.35
C LEU A 277 -37.15 -36.23 65.42
N THR A 278 -37.44 -36.74 66.61
CA THR A 278 -38.71 -37.38 66.98
C THR A 278 -39.56 -36.41 67.78
N TYR A 279 -40.87 -36.51 67.60
CA TYR A 279 -41.81 -35.52 68.11
C TYR A 279 -43.00 -36.22 68.76
N THR A 280 -43.32 -35.82 69.99
CA THR A 280 -44.46 -36.34 70.74
C THR A 280 -45.31 -35.21 71.29
N TRP A 281 -46.62 -35.37 71.20
CA TRP A 281 -47.60 -34.37 71.59
C TRP A 281 -48.52 -34.95 72.67
N THR A 282 -48.74 -34.19 73.73
CA THR A 282 -49.63 -34.57 74.83
C THR A 282 -50.57 -33.42 75.18
N GLN A 283 -51.85 -33.71 75.41
CA GLN A 283 -52.79 -32.72 75.91
C GLN A 283 -52.66 -32.61 77.44
N VAL A 284 -52.55 -31.39 77.97
CA VAL A 284 -52.26 -31.13 79.39
C VAL A 284 -53.33 -30.28 80.10
N SER A 285 -54.34 -29.74 79.41
CA SER A 285 -55.39 -28.96 80.08
C SER A 285 -56.43 -29.83 80.80
N ASN A 286 -56.84 -29.42 82.01
CA ASN A 286 -57.80 -30.14 82.86
C ASN A 286 -59.27 -29.69 82.67
N SER A 287 -59.53 -28.71 81.80
CA SER A 287 -60.80 -27.98 81.68
C SER A 287 -61.56 -28.18 80.36
N ALA A 288 -60.97 -28.84 79.36
CA ALA A 288 -61.63 -29.21 78.09
C ALA A 288 -61.60 -30.74 77.89
N PRO A 289 -62.54 -31.34 77.14
CA PRO A 289 -62.53 -32.78 76.87
C PRO A 289 -61.23 -33.23 76.21
N THR A 290 -60.77 -34.45 76.53
CA THR A 290 -59.63 -35.05 75.85
C THR A 290 -59.97 -35.32 74.39
N VAL A 291 -59.13 -34.87 73.47
CA VAL A 291 -59.30 -35.11 72.03
C VAL A 291 -58.38 -36.23 71.56
N THR A 292 -58.83 -36.99 70.57
CA THR A 292 -57.96 -37.97 69.91
C THR A 292 -57.15 -37.25 68.84
N LEU A 293 -55.84 -37.17 69.02
CA LEU A 293 -54.93 -36.57 68.06
C LEU A 293 -54.63 -37.54 66.90
N GLY A 294 -55.09 -37.21 65.69
CA GLY A 294 -54.67 -37.86 64.45
C GLY A 294 -53.29 -37.38 63.98
N GLY A 295 -52.78 -37.97 62.88
CA GLY A 295 -51.47 -37.66 62.31
C GLY A 295 -50.30 -38.40 62.99
N THR A 296 -49.07 -38.15 62.53
CA THR A 296 -47.84 -38.78 63.05
C THR A 296 -46.72 -37.75 63.19
N GLY A 297 -45.85 -37.95 64.19
CA GLY A 297 -44.68 -37.09 64.41
C GLY A 297 -45.04 -35.66 64.82
N ARG A 298 -44.36 -34.67 64.19
CA ARG A 298 -44.41 -33.25 64.60
C ARG A 298 -45.72 -32.54 64.29
N ILE A 299 -46.48 -33.08 63.35
CA ILE A 299 -47.77 -32.53 62.94
C ILE A 299 -48.86 -33.46 63.45
N ARG A 300 -49.70 -32.94 64.34
CA ARG A 300 -50.87 -33.64 64.85
C ARG A 300 -52.11 -32.83 64.54
N THR A 301 -53.21 -33.53 64.32
CA THR A 301 -54.47 -32.87 64.00
C THR A 301 -55.57 -33.34 64.94
N PHE A 302 -56.52 -32.46 65.20
CA PHE A 302 -57.78 -32.82 65.83
C PHE A 302 -58.86 -31.87 65.33
N THR A 303 -60.11 -32.32 65.36
CA THR A 303 -61.23 -31.46 64.99
C THR A 303 -62.09 -31.22 66.22
N PRO A 304 -62.02 -30.03 66.84
CA PRO A 304 -62.87 -29.71 67.98
C PRO A 304 -64.32 -29.53 67.53
N SER A 305 -65.21 -30.40 68.00
CA SER A 305 -66.66 -30.26 67.81
C SER A 305 -67.31 -29.30 68.82
N THR A 306 -66.56 -28.87 69.84
CA THR A 306 -67.04 -28.03 70.93
C THR A 306 -66.12 -26.85 71.14
N ALA A 307 -66.71 -25.66 71.22
CA ALA A 307 -66.03 -24.41 71.53
C ALA A 307 -65.39 -24.47 72.93
N GLY A 308 -64.18 -23.93 73.09
CA GLY A 308 -63.40 -23.99 74.32
C GLY A 308 -61.90 -23.82 74.12
N THR A 309 -61.11 -23.93 75.20
CA THR A 309 -59.64 -23.74 75.20
C THR A 309 -58.92 -25.05 75.52
N TYR A 310 -58.03 -25.50 74.62
CA TYR A 310 -57.27 -26.75 74.70
C TYR A 310 -55.77 -26.44 74.80
N VAL A 311 -55.01 -27.07 75.71
CA VAL A 311 -53.54 -26.86 75.82
C VAL A 311 -52.79 -28.15 75.54
N PHE A 312 -51.78 -28.09 74.67
CA PHE A 312 -50.94 -29.22 74.25
C PHE A 312 -49.46 -28.93 74.45
N THR A 313 -48.71 -29.91 74.94
CA THR A 313 -47.25 -29.89 75.07
C THR A 313 -46.60 -30.71 73.96
N LEU A 314 -45.68 -30.10 73.22
CA LEU A 314 -44.75 -30.76 72.30
C LEU A 314 -43.47 -31.14 73.03
N THR A 315 -42.97 -32.35 72.78
CA THR A 315 -41.61 -32.79 73.13
C THR A 315 -40.87 -33.20 71.86
N VAL A 316 -39.67 -32.65 71.65
CA VAL A 316 -38.78 -32.93 70.51
C VAL A 316 -37.50 -33.60 71.01
N SER A 317 -37.07 -34.70 70.40
CA SER A 317 -35.87 -35.46 70.78
C SER A 317 -35.03 -35.84 69.57
N ASP A 318 -33.71 -35.68 69.64
CA ASP A 318 -32.75 -36.09 68.60
C ASP A 318 -32.36 -37.58 68.68
N GLY A 319 -32.98 -38.34 69.59
CA GLY A 319 -32.65 -39.73 69.90
C GLY A 319 -31.67 -39.88 71.07
N THR A 320 -31.06 -38.79 71.53
CA THR A 320 -30.13 -38.71 72.67
C THR A 320 -30.47 -37.61 73.69
N LEU A 321 -30.96 -36.43 73.28
CA LEU A 321 -31.38 -35.30 74.10
C LEU A 321 -32.75 -34.77 73.65
N SER A 322 -33.49 -34.09 74.53
CA SER A 322 -34.85 -33.60 74.22
C SER A 322 -35.21 -32.27 74.86
N ALA A 323 -36.11 -31.51 74.23
CA ALA A 323 -36.70 -30.26 74.71
C ALA A 323 -38.23 -30.25 74.58
N THR A 324 -38.93 -29.37 75.32
CA THR A 324 -40.39 -29.27 75.34
C THR A 324 -40.92 -27.85 75.21
N ASP A 325 -42.13 -27.68 74.66
CA ASP A 325 -42.85 -26.40 74.56
C ASP A 325 -44.39 -26.58 74.55
N ASN A 326 -45.19 -25.56 74.88
CA ASN A 326 -46.66 -25.62 74.97
C ASN A 326 -47.38 -24.72 73.96
N VAL A 327 -48.56 -25.15 73.50
CA VAL A 327 -49.48 -24.35 72.65
C VAL A 327 -50.93 -24.44 73.15
N THR A 328 -51.62 -23.31 73.13
CA THR A 328 -53.04 -23.16 73.50
C THR A 328 -53.91 -22.94 72.27
N VAL A 329 -55.01 -23.69 72.14
CA VAL A 329 -55.98 -23.56 71.03
C VAL A 329 -57.35 -23.14 71.57
N THR A 330 -57.83 -21.98 71.15
CA THR A 330 -59.18 -21.45 71.41
C THR A 330 -60.10 -21.74 70.23
N VAL A 331 -61.33 -22.19 70.45
CA VAL A 331 -62.26 -22.62 69.40
C VAL A 331 -63.59 -21.85 69.47
N ASN A 332 -63.94 -21.15 68.38
CA ASN A 332 -65.13 -20.30 68.10
C ASN A 332 -66.15 -21.05 67.16
N GLN A 333 -67.09 -20.47 66.36
CA GLN A 333 -67.94 -21.19 65.33
C GLN A 333 -67.86 -20.52 63.88
N GLN A 334 -67.88 -21.23 62.69
CA GLN A 334 -67.60 -20.64 61.30
C GLN A 334 -68.43 -21.01 60.00
N GLN A 335 -68.31 -20.20 58.89
CA GLN A 335 -68.78 -20.25 57.43
C GLN A 335 -67.66 -19.78 56.35
N GLN A 336 -67.61 -20.06 54.98
CA GLN A 336 -66.39 -19.91 54.00
C GLN A 336 -66.49 -19.54 52.41
N LEU A 337 -65.38 -19.12 51.64
CA LEU A 337 -65.15 -18.68 50.14
C LEU A 337 -63.66 -18.91 49.45
N HIS A 338 -63.34 -18.72 48.11
CA HIS A 338 -62.08 -19.10 47.24
C HIS A 338 -61.08 -17.98 46.62
N THR A 339 -59.89 -18.31 45.92
CA THR A 339 -58.66 -17.44 45.55
C THR A 339 -58.06 -17.43 44.06
N ALA A 340 -57.11 -16.51 43.65
CA ALA A 340 -56.63 -16.17 42.25
C ALA A 340 -55.10 -16.36 41.85
N PRO A 341 -54.64 -16.25 40.54
CA PRO A 341 -53.26 -16.53 39.98
C PRO A 341 -52.08 -15.54 40.22
N GLU A 342 -50.82 -15.90 39.84
CA GLU A 342 -49.57 -15.09 39.97
C GLU A 342 -48.77 -14.89 38.64
N VAL A 343 -48.41 -13.64 38.27
CA VAL A 343 -47.82 -13.25 36.95
C VAL A 343 -46.76 -12.13 36.99
N ALA A 344 -45.86 -12.06 35.98
CA ALA A 344 -44.84 -10.99 35.82
C ALA A 344 -44.68 -10.49 34.37
N ALA A 345 -44.54 -9.17 34.15
CA ALA A 345 -44.44 -8.52 32.83
C ALA A 345 -43.11 -7.80 32.58
N ALA A 346 -42.64 -7.77 31.32
CA ALA A 346 -41.40 -7.10 30.89
C ALA A 346 -41.49 -6.55 29.45
N ALA A 347 -40.67 -5.56 29.13
CA ALA A 347 -40.58 -4.94 27.81
C ALA A 347 -39.12 -4.91 27.34
N ALA A 348 -38.88 -5.25 26.08
CA ALA A 348 -37.55 -5.36 25.49
C ALA A 348 -37.50 -4.77 24.07
N PRO A 349 -36.46 -3.99 23.73
CA PRO A 349 -36.21 -3.58 22.36
C PRO A 349 -35.80 -4.81 21.51
N SER A 350 -36.24 -4.86 20.25
CA SER A 350 -35.80 -5.89 19.30
C SER A 350 -34.59 -5.40 18.48
N PRO A 351 -33.47 -6.15 18.33
CA PRO A 351 -33.06 -7.37 19.03
C PRO A 351 -32.25 -7.10 20.32
N LEU A 352 -32.25 -8.08 21.21
CA LEU A 352 -31.96 -8.00 22.65
C LEU A 352 -30.48 -7.67 23.01
N LEU A 353 -30.27 -6.64 23.85
CA LEU A 353 -29.05 -6.38 24.65
C LEU A 353 -29.47 -6.12 26.11
N ALA A 354 -28.63 -6.52 27.06
CA ALA A 354 -28.98 -6.93 28.43
C ALA A 354 -29.26 -5.81 29.47
N ALA A 355 -29.95 -6.25 30.55
CA ALA A 355 -29.96 -5.77 31.95
C ALA A 355 -30.82 -4.55 32.37
N SER A 356 -31.15 -4.54 33.66
CA SER A 356 -32.39 -4.06 34.29
C SER A 356 -32.47 -2.55 34.59
N ALA A 357 -32.70 -1.76 33.55
CA ALA A 357 -33.30 -0.42 33.67
C ALA A 357 -34.71 -0.44 33.03
N THR A 358 -35.57 0.52 33.35
CA THR A 358 -36.77 0.77 32.53
C THR A 358 -36.33 0.92 31.07
N PRO A 359 -36.92 0.17 30.11
CA PRO A 359 -36.49 0.22 28.72
C PRO A 359 -36.64 1.64 28.18
N SER A 360 -35.54 2.21 27.70
CA SER A 360 -35.52 3.47 26.97
C SER A 360 -35.29 3.19 25.49
N VAL A 361 -36.08 3.80 24.61
CA VAL A 361 -36.02 3.57 23.17
C VAL A 361 -36.23 4.86 22.37
N ALA A 362 -35.60 4.99 21.20
CA ALA A 362 -35.89 6.11 20.30
C ALA A 362 -37.31 6.00 19.72
N VAL A 363 -37.95 7.15 19.48
CA VAL A 363 -39.25 7.22 18.79
C VAL A 363 -39.23 6.44 17.46
N GLN A 364 -40.37 5.84 17.08
CA GLN A 364 -40.55 4.96 15.91
C GLN A 364 -39.82 3.61 15.95
N THR A 365 -39.28 3.20 17.10
CA THR A 365 -38.69 1.87 17.27
C THR A 365 -39.75 0.83 17.67
N ASN A 366 -39.67 -0.37 17.11
CA ASN A 366 -40.54 -1.49 17.48
C ASN A 366 -40.10 -2.12 18.81
N VAL A 367 -41.00 -2.18 19.79
CA VAL A 367 -40.76 -2.71 21.14
C VAL A 367 -41.63 -3.94 21.38
N THR A 368 -41.03 -4.99 21.95
CA THR A 368 -41.72 -6.22 22.32
C THR A 368 -42.07 -6.22 23.80
N LEU A 369 -43.34 -6.45 24.11
CA LEU A 369 -43.89 -6.66 25.46
C LEU A 369 -44.08 -8.17 25.69
N ARG A 370 -43.74 -8.66 26.88
CA ARG A 370 -43.85 -10.09 27.25
C ARG A 370 -44.38 -10.25 28.67
N VAL A 371 -45.15 -11.31 28.90
CA VAL A 371 -45.63 -11.73 30.24
C VAL A 371 -45.32 -13.20 30.48
N THR A 372 -44.95 -13.53 31.72
CA THR A 372 -44.72 -14.91 32.20
C THR A 372 -45.66 -15.22 33.35
N VAL A 373 -46.38 -16.34 33.26
CA VAL A 373 -47.19 -16.86 34.37
C VAL A 373 -46.29 -17.67 35.28
N GLN A 374 -46.18 -17.26 36.55
CA GLN A 374 -45.25 -17.87 37.49
C GLN A 374 -45.88 -19.08 38.19
N LYS A 375 -47.16 -19.00 38.53
CA LYS A 375 -47.87 -20.06 39.24
C LYS A 375 -49.39 -20.01 39.05
N LEU A 376 -50.00 -21.19 39.01
CA LEU A 376 -51.46 -21.40 39.01
C LEU A 376 -51.84 -22.25 40.23
N TYR A 377 -53.00 -21.97 40.82
CA TYR A 377 -53.52 -22.64 42.02
C TYR A 377 -54.68 -23.57 41.66
N ASP A 378 -54.95 -24.57 42.51
CA ASP A 378 -56.15 -25.42 42.46
C ASP A 378 -56.41 -26.13 41.11
N GLY A 379 -55.34 -26.45 40.37
CA GLY A 379 -55.42 -27.13 39.06
C GLY A 379 -55.94 -26.24 37.91
N ALA A 380 -56.01 -24.92 38.11
CA ALA A 380 -56.49 -23.97 37.10
C ALA A 380 -55.53 -23.85 35.90
N THR A 381 -56.07 -23.49 34.74
CA THR A 381 -55.34 -23.22 33.49
C THR A 381 -55.61 -21.80 32.99
N VAL A 382 -54.64 -21.14 32.36
CA VAL A 382 -54.81 -19.80 31.78
C VAL A 382 -55.88 -19.84 30.69
N SER A 383 -56.87 -18.94 30.78
CA SER A 383 -57.96 -18.81 29.82
C SER A 383 -57.77 -17.65 28.84
N SER A 384 -57.14 -16.53 29.24
CA SER A 384 -56.94 -15.37 28.36
C SER A 384 -55.82 -14.40 28.81
N TYR A 385 -55.26 -13.64 27.85
CA TYR A 385 -54.40 -12.47 28.06
C TYR A 385 -55.07 -11.20 27.51
N LEU A 386 -54.82 -10.05 28.14
CA LEU A 386 -55.23 -8.75 27.64
C LEU A 386 -54.19 -7.67 27.98
N TRP A 387 -53.52 -7.13 26.96
CA TRP A 387 -52.61 -5.98 27.07
C TRP A 387 -53.31 -4.65 26.80
N GLU A 388 -53.10 -3.67 27.66
CA GLU A 388 -53.66 -2.32 27.55
C GLU A 388 -52.61 -1.26 27.91
N GLN A 389 -52.63 -0.12 27.21
CA GLN A 389 -51.88 1.06 27.62
C GLN A 389 -52.63 1.78 28.74
N THR A 390 -52.00 1.95 29.90
CA THR A 390 -52.61 2.63 31.06
C THR A 390 -52.13 4.05 31.23
N SER A 391 -50.99 4.41 30.63
CA SER A 391 -50.46 5.78 30.63
C SER A 391 -49.60 6.03 29.38
N PRO A 392 -49.69 7.20 28.72
CA PRO A 392 -50.76 8.19 28.87
C PRO A 392 -52.11 7.61 28.41
N ALA A 393 -53.24 8.14 28.88
CA ALA A 393 -54.56 7.63 28.47
C ALA A 393 -54.92 7.95 27.00
N SER A 394 -54.25 8.92 26.39
CA SER A 394 -54.41 9.30 24.98
C SER A 394 -53.17 10.06 24.48
N PRO A 395 -52.75 9.88 23.20
CA PRO A 395 -53.27 8.90 22.25
C PRO A 395 -52.84 7.47 22.63
N LEU A 396 -53.73 6.50 22.38
CA LEU A 396 -53.42 5.09 22.56
C LEU A 396 -52.56 4.58 21.42
N LEU A 397 -51.50 3.83 21.74
CA LEU A 397 -50.71 3.12 20.76
C LEU A 397 -51.46 1.89 20.25
N THR A 398 -51.22 1.51 18.99
CA THR A 398 -51.67 0.22 18.48
C THR A 398 -50.80 -0.88 19.08
N ILE A 399 -51.42 -1.81 19.84
CA ILE A 399 -50.76 -2.96 20.43
C ILE A 399 -51.01 -4.19 19.53
N ASN A 400 -50.00 -4.59 18.78
CA ASN A 400 -50.06 -5.78 17.94
C ASN A 400 -49.99 -7.04 18.83
N ASN A 401 -50.87 -8.02 18.60
CA ASN A 401 -50.99 -9.25 19.39
C ASN A 401 -51.37 -9.03 20.88
N ALA A 402 -52.27 -8.07 21.16
CA ALA A 402 -52.68 -7.72 22.53
C ALA A 402 -53.32 -8.85 23.36
N SER A 403 -53.74 -9.96 22.74
CA SER A 403 -54.34 -11.12 23.42
C SER A 403 -53.39 -12.32 23.57
N ALA A 404 -52.09 -12.11 23.42
CA ALA A 404 -51.07 -13.15 23.54
C ALA A 404 -50.06 -12.86 24.66
N ALA A 405 -49.28 -13.87 25.04
CA ALA A 405 -48.18 -13.71 25.99
C ALA A 405 -47.06 -12.77 25.49
N ILE A 406 -47.02 -12.48 24.18
CA ILE A 406 -46.08 -11.56 23.53
C ILE A 406 -46.85 -10.57 22.65
N ALA A 407 -46.65 -9.27 22.87
CA ALA A 407 -47.24 -8.17 22.09
C ALA A 407 -46.16 -7.21 21.59
N ASN A 408 -46.48 -6.35 20.61
CA ASN A 408 -45.53 -5.34 20.08
C ASN A 408 -46.17 -3.95 19.94
N VAL A 409 -45.39 -2.90 20.18
CA VAL A 409 -45.80 -1.49 20.06
C VAL A 409 -44.73 -0.66 19.34
N THR A 410 -45.16 0.33 18.56
CA THR A 410 -44.25 1.29 17.88
C THR A 410 -44.68 2.72 18.24
N PRO A 411 -44.06 3.36 19.24
CA PRO A 411 -44.44 4.71 19.67
C PRO A 411 -44.10 5.79 18.63
N ALA A 412 -45.07 6.63 18.27
CA ALA A 412 -44.88 7.73 17.30
C ALA A 412 -44.42 9.06 17.94
N THR A 413 -44.49 9.17 19.27
CA THR A 413 -44.14 10.39 20.02
C THR A 413 -43.22 10.09 21.20
N VAL A 414 -42.34 11.05 21.53
CA VAL A 414 -41.48 11.03 22.72
C VAL A 414 -42.34 11.10 23.99
N GLY A 415 -41.98 10.35 25.03
CA GLY A 415 -42.74 10.32 26.28
C GLY A 415 -42.60 9.02 27.06
N SER A 416 -43.21 8.95 28.24
CA SER A 416 -43.24 7.73 29.08
C SER A 416 -44.59 7.01 28.92
N TYR A 417 -44.54 5.71 28.66
CA TYR A 417 -45.68 4.84 28.46
C TYR A 417 -45.71 3.73 29.52
N THR A 418 -46.89 3.34 29.99
CA THR A 418 -47.10 2.20 30.87
C THR A 418 -48.12 1.26 30.26
N PHE A 419 -47.80 -0.03 30.22
CA PHE A 419 -48.69 -1.08 29.73
C PHE A 419 -49.01 -2.06 30.86
N ARG A 420 -50.28 -2.43 30.97
CA ARG A 420 -50.78 -3.45 31.91
C ARG A 420 -51.22 -4.68 31.13
N VAL A 421 -50.92 -5.85 31.68
CA VAL A 421 -51.45 -7.13 31.22
C VAL A 421 -52.37 -7.73 32.28
N THR A 422 -53.52 -8.24 31.86
CA THR A 422 -54.45 -9.01 32.67
C THR A 422 -54.43 -10.47 32.21
N VAL A 423 -54.32 -11.40 33.17
CA VAL A 423 -54.31 -12.85 32.92
C VAL A 423 -55.43 -13.48 33.76
N SER A 424 -56.31 -14.21 33.09
CA SER A 424 -57.44 -14.91 33.73
C SER A 424 -57.24 -16.42 33.67
N ASP A 425 -57.75 -17.14 34.66
CA ASP A 425 -57.82 -18.60 34.65
C ASP A 425 -59.22 -19.11 34.28
N ASN A 426 -59.40 -20.43 34.24
CA ASN A 426 -60.66 -21.11 33.92
C ASN A 426 -61.61 -21.31 35.13
N GLN A 427 -61.23 -20.86 36.33
CA GLN A 427 -62.00 -20.98 37.58
C GLN A 427 -62.45 -19.60 38.13
N GLY A 428 -62.21 -18.53 37.38
CA GLY A 428 -62.65 -17.17 37.69
C GLY A 428 -61.61 -16.30 38.40
N GLY A 429 -60.40 -16.82 38.62
CA GLY A 429 -59.28 -16.07 39.16
C GLY A 429 -58.65 -15.14 38.12
N VAL A 430 -58.27 -13.93 38.55
CA VAL A 430 -57.70 -12.89 37.70
C VAL A 430 -56.48 -12.27 38.36
N ALA A 431 -55.41 -12.10 37.59
CA ALA A 431 -54.15 -11.47 38.01
C ALA A 431 -53.73 -10.36 37.02
N THR A 432 -53.01 -9.34 37.49
CA THR A 432 -52.52 -8.23 36.65
C THR A 432 -51.05 -7.90 36.94
N SER A 433 -50.33 -7.39 35.93
CA SER A 433 -48.97 -6.87 36.06
C SER A 433 -48.74 -5.70 35.08
N SER A 434 -47.78 -4.83 35.35
CA SER A 434 -47.49 -3.65 34.51
C SER A 434 -46.01 -3.52 34.14
N VAL A 435 -45.72 -2.82 33.04
CA VAL A 435 -44.37 -2.48 32.58
C VAL A 435 -44.29 -1.04 32.05
N ASN A 436 -43.18 -0.36 32.31
CA ASN A 436 -42.91 1.03 31.86
C ASN A 436 -41.95 1.06 30.67
N LEU A 437 -42.17 1.99 29.74
CA LEU A 437 -41.36 2.25 28.55
C LEU A 437 -41.09 3.76 28.42
N THR A 438 -39.84 4.18 28.33
CA THR A 438 -39.47 5.58 28.07
C THR A 438 -39.05 5.76 26.62
N VAL A 439 -39.69 6.67 25.90
CA VAL A 439 -39.38 6.98 24.50
C VAL A 439 -38.64 8.31 24.41
N THR A 440 -37.44 8.31 23.84
CA THR A 440 -36.57 9.49 23.67
C THR A 440 -36.59 9.99 22.21
N PRO A 441 -36.15 11.24 21.93
CA PRO A 441 -35.92 11.70 20.57
C PRO A 441 -34.99 10.75 19.80
N ALA A 442 -35.17 10.67 18.48
CA ALA A 442 -34.25 9.94 17.63
C ALA A 442 -32.93 10.72 17.54
N ASN A 443 -31.81 10.06 17.86
CA ASN A 443 -30.48 10.65 17.75
C ASN A 443 -30.16 10.96 16.28
N VAL A 444 -29.77 12.20 15.99
CA VAL A 444 -29.44 12.69 14.66
C VAL A 444 -27.93 12.64 14.48
N LYS A 445 -27.44 12.23 13.30
CA LYS A 445 -26.00 12.21 13.04
C LYS A 445 -25.41 13.62 13.22
N PRO A 446 -24.21 13.76 13.81
CA PRO A 446 -23.51 15.03 13.83
C PRO A 446 -23.17 15.51 12.41
N ILE A 447 -22.85 16.80 12.27
CA ILE A 447 -22.37 17.42 11.03
C ILE A 447 -20.86 17.62 11.14
N ALA A 448 -20.10 16.88 10.33
CA ALA A 448 -18.64 17.06 10.25
C ALA A 448 -18.29 18.17 9.25
N ASN A 449 -17.44 19.12 9.68
CA ASN A 449 -16.92 20.19 8.83
C ASN A 449 -15.43 20.39 9.10
N ALA A 450 -14.60 20.00 8.13
CA ALA A 450 -13.14 20.04 8.18
C ALA A 450 -12.54 21.39 7.72
N GLY A 451 -13.39 22.39 7.46
CA GLY A 451 -12.99 23.69 6.91
C GLY A 451 -12.68 23.63 5.41
N PRO A 452 -12.38 24.79 4.79
CA PRO A 452 -11.97 24.84 3.39
C PRO A 452 -10.60 24.21 3.18
N ALA A 453 -10.33 23.75 1.96
CA ALA A 453 -9.01 23.30 1.55
C ALA A 453 -7.96 24.41 1.81
N GLN A 454 -6.80 24.02 2.30
CA GLN A 454 -5.70 24.93 2.59
C GLN A 454 -4.65 24.82 1.53
N PHE A 455 -4.03 25.94 1.20
CA PHE A 455 -3.28 26.04 -0.03
C PHE A 455 -1.96 26.76 0.27
N GLY A 456 -0.93 26.52 -0.56
CA GLY A 456 0.31 27.31 -0.57
C GLY A 456 1.02 27.44 0.77
N VAL A 457 0.80 26.53 1.71
CA VAL A 457 1.25 26.67 3.10
C VAL A 457 2.79 26.67 3.24
N GLY A 458 3.51 26.26 2.20
CA GLY A 458 4.97 26.15 2.16
C GLY A 458 5.48 24.76 2.58
N TYR A 459 6.77 24.53 2.35
CA TYR A 459 7.51 23.38 2.87
C TYR A 459 8.11 23.71 4.22
N ASP A 460 8.26 22.68 5.07
CA ASP A 460 8.73 22.82 6.45
C ASP A 460 7.90 23.85 7.24
N THR A 461 6.59 23.93 6.95
CA THR A 461 5.66 24.87 7.59
C THR A 461 4.72 24.11 8.53
N LEU A 462 4.48 24.67 9.71
CA LEU A 462 3.43 24.23 10.62
C LEU A 462 2.05 24.63 10.08
N VAL A 463 1.18 23.63 9.91
CA VAL A 463 -0.19 23.76 9.40
C VAL A 463 -1.17 23.40 10.51
N THR A 464 -2.29 24.13 10.60
CA THR A 464 -3.39 23.85 11.54
C THR A 464 -4.66 23.53 10.76
N LEU A 465 -5.25 22.34 10.96
CA LEU A 465 -6.57 22.00 10.40
C LEU A 465 -7.68 22.60 11.26
N ASN A 466 -8.90 22.77 10.71
CA ASN A 466 -10.01 23.39 11.43
C ASN A 466 -11.28 22.54 11.37
N GLY A 467 -11.56 21.82 12.45
CA GLY A 467 -12.78 21.05 12.65
C GLY A 467 -13.84 21.77 13.48
N ALA A 468 -13.56 22.99 13.95
CA ALA A 468 -14.38 23.71 14.92
C ALA A 468 -15.75 24.15 14.39
N LEU A 469 -15.97 24.05 13.07
CA LEU A 469 -17.27 24.30 12.43
C LEU A 469 -18.19 23.06 12.46
N SER A 470 -17.75 21.96 13.07
CA SER A 470 -18.58 20.77 13.25
C SER A 470 -19.59 20.98 14.38
N SER A 471 -20.77 20.41 14.24
CA SER A 471 -21.87 20.57 15.19
C SER A 471 -22.67 19.29 15.35
N ASP A 472 -23.41 19.20 16.44
CA ASP A 472 -24.36 18.13 16.69
C ASP A 472 -25.77 18.73 16.77
N PRO A 473 -26.72 18.31 15.92
CA PRO A 473 -28.10 18.81 15.97
C PRO A 473 -28.81 18.57 17.31
N ASP A 474 -28.39 17.57 18.09
CA ASP A 474 -28.93 17.24 19.40
C ASP A 474 -28.26 18.04 20.54
N GLY A 475 -27.31 18.93 20.22
CA GLY A 475 -26.60 19.77 21.18
C GLY A 475 -25.51 19.04 21.97
N ALA A 476 -25.23 17.78 21.64
CA ALA A 476 -24.11 17.05 22.22
C ALA A 476 -22.77 17.68 21.83
N THR A 477 -21.78 17.63 22.71
CA THR A 477 -20.43 18.08 22.35
C THR A 477 -19.76 17.01 21.47
N PRO A 478 -19.45 17.32 20.21
CA PRO A 478 -18.83 16.34 19.32
C PRO A 478 -17.41 16.00 19.76
N THR A 479 -17.02 14.73 19.62
CA THR A 479 -15.62 14.31 19.70
C THR A 479 -15.00 14.26 18.31
N PHE A 480 -13.69 14.53 18.21
CA PHE A 480 -12.98 14.67 16.94
C PHE A 480 -11.98 13.54 16.76
N LYS A 481 -11.84 13.06 15.53
CA LYS A 481 -10.77 12.15 15.13
C LYS A 481 -10.33 12.48 13.72
N TRP A 482 -9.05 12.83 13.59
CA TRP A 482 -8.42 13.13 12.32
C TRP A 482 -7.54 11.98 11.87
N THR A 483 -7.69 11.59 10.61
CA THR A 483 -6.85 10.58 9.98
C THR A 483 -6.38 11.07 8.63
N GLN A 484 -5.10 10.88 8.32
CA GLN A 484 -4.59 11.09 6.97
C GLN A 484 -4.98 9.92 6.06
N SER A 485 -5.32 10.20 4.80
CA SER A 485 -5.66 9.18 3.81
C SER A 485 -4.57 8.11 3.67
N ALA A 486 -4.99 6.85 3.58
CA ALA A 486 -4.08 5.71 3.38
C ALA A 486 -3.34 5.81 2.04
N SER A 487 -3.98 6.33 0.99
CA SER A 487 -3.42 6.49 -0.35
C SER A 487 -2.36 7.59 -0.47
N ASP A 488 -2.24 8.48 0.53
CA ASP A 488 -1.19 9.48 0.55
C ASP A 488 0.17 8.82 0.77
N LYS A 489 1.07 8.97 -0.20
CA LYS A 489 2.45 8.48 -0.13
C LYS A 489 3.32 9.25 0.87
N LYS A 490 2.86 10.40 1.37
CA LYS A 490 3.59 11.30 2.26
C LYS A 490 2.91 11.32 3.62
N LYS A 491 3.36 10.48 4.55
CA LYS A 491 2.78 10.40 5.89
C LYS A 491 3.31 11.54 6.76
N VAL A 492 2.40 12.21 7.47
CA VAL A 492 2.73 13.22 8.48
C VAL A 492 2.18 12.79 9.84
N THR A 493 2.83 13.26 10.90
CA THR A 493 2.32 13.05 12.26
C THR A 493 1.42 14.22 12.63
N LEU A 494 0.17 13.92 12.97
CA LEU A 494 -0.79 14.90 13.50
C LEU A 494 -0.58 15.07 15.01
N GLN A 495 -0.25 16.29 15.44
CA GLN A 495 -0.27 16.68 16.84
C GLN A 495 -1.69 17.08 17.24
N GLY A 496 -2.25 16.43 18.25
CA GLY A 496 -3.63 16.66 18.68
C GLY A 496 -4.70 16.09 17.73
N ALA A 497 -4.45 14.91 17.13
CA ALA A 497 -5.36 14.27 16.16
C ALA A 497 -6.80 14.03 16.66
N THR A 498 -7.04 14.11 17.97
CA THR A 498 -8.37 14.00 18.59
C THR A 498 -8.99 15.34 19.00
N THR A 499 -8.38 16.45 18.60
CA THR A 499 -8.86 17.81 18.90
C THR A 499 -9.56 18.42 17.68
N ALA A 500 -10.30 19.51 17.89
CA ALA A 500 -10.92 20.26 16.79
C ALA A 500 -9.87 20.83 15.81
N ASN A 501 -8.69 21.23 16.31
CA ASN A 501 -7.67 21.93 15.53
C ASN A 501 -6.29 21.24 15.63
N PRO A 502 -6.10 20.04 15.04
CA PRO A 502 -4.81 19.39 15.04
C PRO A 502 -3.79 20.15 14.17
N THR A 503 -2.51 19.92 14.43
CA THR A 503 -1.42 20.52 13.65
C THR A 503 -0.47 19.48 13.07
N PHE A 504 0.23 19.82 12.00
CA PHE A 504 1.32 19.02 11.45
C PHE A 504 2.34 19.89 10.72
N VAL A 505 3.54 19.37 10.47
CA VAL A 505 4.57 20.05 9.67
C VAL A 505 4.61 19.44 8.28
N THR A 506 4.58 20.28 7.25
CA THR A 506 4.72 19.82 5.86
C THR A 506 6.11 19.25 5.60
N THR A 507 6.20 18.21 4.77
CA THR A 507 7.47 17.62 4.36
C THR A 507 8.37 18.66 3.68
N GLY A 508 9.65 18.67 4.04
CA GLY A 508 10.65 19.53 3.42
C GLY A 508 10.86 19.25 1.93
N ILE A 509 11.42 20.22 1.23
CA ILE A 509 11.52 20.20 -0.23
C ILE A 509 12.32 18.98 -0.73
N ALA A 510 13.45 18.65 -0.12
CA ALA A 510 14.27 17.49 -0.53
C ALA A 510 13.47 16.17 -0.47
N GLY A 511 12.80 15.91 0.65
CA GLY A 511 11.99 14.70 0.83
C GLY A 511 10.81 14.60 -0.14
N ILE A 512 10.27 15.73 -0.58
CA ILE A 512 9.20 15.77 -1.58
C ILE A 512 9.67 15.34 -2.96
N TYR A 513 10.87 15.77 -3.37
CA TYR A 513 11.43 15.35 -4.64
C TYR A 513 11.86 13.88 -4.61
N GLU A 514 12.47 13.43 -3.51
CA GLU A 514 12.82 12.03 -3.30
C GLU A 514 11.60 11.11 -3.38
N ALA A 515 10.50 11.46 -2.68
CA ALA A 515 9.24 10.72 -2.74
C ALA A 515 8.60 10.72 -4.14
N SER A 516 8.96 11.68 -4.99
CA SER A 516 8.53 11.79 -6.38
C SER A 516 9.52 11.12 -7.36
N GLY A 517 10.54 10.44 -6.81
CA GLY A 517 11.62 9.79 -7.54
C GLY A 517 12.59 10.77 -8.21
N TYR A 518 12.53 12.06 -7.94
CA TYR A 518 13.46 13.06 -8.47
C TYR A 518 14.63 13.26 -7.51
N THR A 519 15.85 13.30 -8.05
CA THR A 519 17.06 13.61 -7.28
C THR A 519 17.69 14.88 -7.83
N PHE A 520 17.80 15.91 -7.00
CA PHE A 520 18.56 17.12 -7.34
C PHE A 520 20.01 16.74 -7.65
N THR A 521 20.56 17.24 -8.75
CA THR A 521 21.96 16.95 -9.08
C THR A 521 22.89 17.66 -8.09
N ALA A 522 24.09 17.11 -7.88
CA ALA A 522 25.06 17.71 -6.96
C ALA A 522 25.49 19.13 -7.39
N SER A 523 25.31 19.49 -8.67
CA SER A 523 25.69 20.77 -9.26
C SER A 523 24.53 21.73 -9.52
N GLU A 524 23.32 21.44 -9.07
CA GLU A 524 22.13 22.22 -9.43
C GLU A 524 22.10 23.60 -8.78
N TYR A 525 21.88 24.66 -9.59
CA TYR A 525 21.81 26.04 -9.13
C TYR A 525 20.70 26.80 -9.86
N GLY A 526 19.73 27.36 -9.15
CA GLY A 526 18.63 28.09 -9.79
C GLY A 526 17.35 28.18 -8.97
N VAL A 527 16.25 28.55 -9.64
CA VAL A 527 14.90 28.51 -9.08
C VAL A 527 14.39 27.07 -9.14
N VAL A 528 13.83 26.59 -8.03
CA VAL A 528 13.35 25.21 -7.92
C VAL A 528 12.00 25.05 -8.62
N ALA A 529 11.96 24.10 -9.56
CA ALA A 529 10.80 23.74 -10.37
C ALA A 529 9.90 22.72 -9.69
N MET A 530 8.71 23.10 -9.24
CA MET A 530 7.83 22.20 -8.49
C MET A 530 7.08 21.21 -9.40
N PRO A 531 7.20 19.88 -9.17
CA PRO A 531 6.41 18.89 -9.90
C PRO A 531 4.93 18.95 -9.50
N SER A 532 4.02 18.80 -10.46
CA SER A 532 2.56 18.77 -10.22
C SER A 532 2.10 17.65 -9.30
N ASN A 533 2.72 16.47 -9.40
CA ASN A 533 2.46 15.28 -8.59
C ASN A 533 3.26 15.26 -7.27
N ALA A 534 4.29 16.11 -7.16
CA ALA A 534 5.08 16.29 -5.95
C ALA A 534 4.52 17.40 -5.05
N ALA A 535 3.47 18.11 -5.46
CA ALA A 535 2.78 19.01 -4.55
C ALA A 535 2.43 18.20 -3.28
N GLY A 536 2.85 18.69 -2.11
CA GLY A 536 2.47 18.13 -0.82
C GLY A 536 0.99 18.34 -0.62
N ILE A 537 0.18 17.56 -1.34
CA ILE A 537 -1.23 17.38 -1.11
C ILE A 537 -1.32 16.38 0.03
N TYR A 538 -1.89 16.82 1.14
CA TYR A 538 -2.20 16.00 2.28
C TYR A 538 -3.72 15.93 2.37
N ASN A 539 -4.26 14.72 2.29
CA ASN A 539 -5.68 14.46 2.38
C ASN A 539 -6.01 14.02 3.80
N PHE A 540 -6.83 14.80 4.50
CA PHE A 540 -7.27 14.47 5.85
C PHE A 540 -8.76 14.20 5.87
N THR A 541 -9.15 13.22 6.66
CA THR A 541 -10.54 12.92 6.99
C THR A 541 -10.77 13.28 8.45
N LEU A 542 -11.70 14.20 8.68
CA LEU A 542 -12.29 14.46 9.98
C LEU A 542 -13.44 13.48 10.18
N THR A 543 -13.40 12.72 11.27
CA THR A 543 -14.54 11.97 11.80
C THR A 543 -15.02 12.67 13.06
N VAL A 544 -16.30 12.97 13.10
CA VAL A 544 -16.99 13.54 14.26
C VAL A 544 -17.92 12.47 14.84
N GLN A 545 -17.88 12.28 16.15
CA GLN A 545 -18.72 11.30 16.84
C GLN A 545 -19.48 11.97 18.00
N ASP A 546 -20.77 11.69 18.09
CA ASP A 546 -21.63 12.15 19.19
C ASP A 546 -21.49 11.24 20.44
N SER A 547 -22.17 11.60 21.52
CA SER A 547 -22.14 10.85 22.79
C SER A 547 -22.81 9.47 22.74
N LEU A 548 -23.63 9.20 21.72
CA LEU A 548 -24.39 7.95 21.53
C LEU A 548 -23.77 7.06 20.45
N GLY A 549 -22.64 7.48 19.88
CA GLY A 549 -21.81 6.71 18.98
C GLY A 549 -22.07 6.93 17.48
N LEU A 550 -23.01 7.80 17.06
CA LEU A 550 -23.16 8.08 15.63
C LEU A 550 -22.02 8.94 15.12
N THR A 551 -21.61 8.67 13.88
CA THR A 551 -20.47 9.33 13.27
C THR A 551 -20.83 10.01 11.94
N ALA A 552 -20.19 11.15 11.67
CA ALA A 552 -20.14 11.78 10.36
C ALA A 552 -18.69 12.08 9.96
N THR A 553 -18.44 12.17 8.66
CA THR A 553 -17.09 12.39 8.13
C THR A 553 -17.06 13.52 7.12
N ASN A 554 -15.97 14.28 7.10
CA ASN A 554 -15.70 15.28 6.08
C ASN A 554 -14.19 15.31 5.76
N THR A 555 -13.84 15.62 4.51
CA THR A 555 -12.44 15.59 4.04
C THR A 555 -11.94 16.98 3.69
N VAL A 556 -10.66 17.24 3.96
CA VAL A 556 -9.98 18.48 3.57
C VAL A 556 -8.62 18.17 2.93
N GLU A 557 -8.28 18.94 1.90
CA GLU A 557 -6.99 18.87 1.21
C GLU A 557 -6.10 20.02 1.68
N VAL A 558 -4.82 19.74 1.96
CA VAL A 558 -3.78 20.76 2.22
C VAL A 558 -2.72 20.69 1.15
N PHE A 559 -2.38 21.81 0.51
CA PHE A 559 -1.38 21.90 -0.55
C PHE A 559 -0.14 22.68 -0.09
N SER A 560 1.04 22.05 -0.08
CA SER A 560 2.29 22.66 0.41
C SER A 560 2.87 23.77 -0.48
N ALA A 561 2.64 23.77 -1.80
CA ALA A 561 3.19 24.81 -2.67
C ALA A 561 2.37 25.00 -3.96
N TRP A 562 2.39 26.24 -4.46
CA TRP A 562 1.79 26.62 -5.73
C TRP A 562 2.83 26.87 -6.82
N ARG A 563 2.37 26.72 -8.07
CA ARG A 563 3.08 26.81 -9.35
C ARG A 563 4.37 27.64 -9.33
N ASN A 564 5.50 26.97 -9.11
CA ASN A 564 6.80 27.46 -9.53
C ASN A 564 7.30 26.56 -10.65
N ASN A 565 7.39 27.10 -11.87
CA ASN A 565 7.82 26.42 -13.10
C ASN A 565 9.35 26.33 -13.19
N GLY A 566 10.06 26.70 -12.11
CA GLY A 566 11.51 26.86 -12.10
C GLY A 566 11.96 28.02 -12.97
N THR A 567 11.06 28.96 -13.28
CA THR A 567 11.42 30.13 -14.06
C THR A 567 11.79 31.29 -13.16
N THR A 568 12.46 32.27 -13.75
CA THR A 568 12.85 33.52 -13.11
C THR A 568 11.73 34.56 -13.14
N SER A 569 10.47 34.18 -13.40
CA SER A 569 9.31 35.08 -13.37
C SER A 569 8.14 34.42 -12.66
N GLY A 570 7.56 35.08 -11.67
CA GLY A 570 6.42 34.53 -10.95
C GLY A 570 5.67 35.59 -10.16
N GLU A 571 4.68 35.14 -9.40
CA GLU A 571 3.69 36.02 -8.79
C GLU A 571 4.22 36.73 -7.53
N VAL A 572 3.77 37.97 -7.31
CA VAL A 572 3.91 38.64 -6.01
C VAL A 572 3.13 37.85 -4.95
N GLY A 573 3.74 37.61 -3.79
CA GLY A 573 3.18 36.83 -2.70
C GLY A 573 3.44 35.32 -2.80
N ALA A 574 3.83 34.80 -3.97
CA ALA A 574 4.05 33.36 -4.12
C ALA A 574 5.32 32.88 -3.39
N HIS A 575 5.28 31.66 -2.88
CA HIS A 575 6.46 31.00 -2.32
C HIS A 575 7.42 30.53 -3.41
N VAL A 576 8.60 31.12 -3.45
CA VAL A 576 9.68 30.82 -4.39
C VAL A 576 10.81 30.14 -3.66
N TYR A 577 11.33 29.04 -4.21
CA TYR A 577 12.42 28.27 -3.61
C TYR A 577 13.60 28.27 -4.56
N PHE A 578 14.81 28.28 -4.01
CA PHE A 578 16.05 28.21 -4.78
C PHE A 578 16.81 26.95 -4.41
N VAL A 579 17.76 26.54 -5.24
CA VAL A 579 18.67 25.43 -4.99
C VAL A 579 20.10 25.84 -5.29
N ALA A 580 21.03 25.32 -4.50
CA ALA A 580 22.45 25.39 -4.77
C ALA A 580 23.12 24.00 -4.80
N PRO A 581 24.32 23.90 -5.42
CA PRO A 581 25.15 22.71 -5.35
C PRO A 581 25.39 22.26 -3.91
N ILE A 582 25.67 20.97 -3.72
CA ILE A 582 25.92 20.41 -2.39
C ILE A 582 27.23 21.00 -1.85
N THR A 583 27.17 21.69 -0.71
CA THR A 583 28.31 22.30 0.01
C THR A 583 28.15 22.09 1.52
N GLN A 584 29.23 22.27 2.29
CA GLN A 584 29.18 22.13 3.76
C GLN A 584 28.38 23.25 4.44
N SER A 585 28.31 24.43 3.83
CA SER A 585 27.57 25.60 4.31
C SER A 585 27.01 26.43 3.16
N TYR A 586 25.98 27.23 3.44
CA TYR A 586 25.33 28.13 2.48
C TYR A 586 25.28 29.56 3.04
N ASN A 587 25.42 30.53 2.15
CA ASN A 587 25.27 31.95 2.49
C ASN A 587 24.50 32.67 1.38
N TRP A 588 23.17 32.66 1.49
CA TRP A 588 22.28 33.33 0.54
C TRP A 588 22.01 34.78 0.94
N THR A 589 22.06 35.66 -0.05
CA THR A 589 21.77 37.08 0.07
C THR A 589 20.61 37.48 -0.84
N LEU A 590 19.86 38.50 -0.45
CA LEU A 590 18.70 39.02 -1.17
C LEU A 590 18.80 40.53 -1.30
N THR A 591 18.51 41.03 -2.50
CA THR A 591 18.26 42.45 -2.76
C THR A 591 16.93 42.57 -3.49
N GLY A 592 15.92 43.16 -2.82
CA GLY A 592 14.60 43.41 -3.39
C GLY A 592 14.50 44.73 -4.17
N PRO A 593 13.41 44.95 -4.92
CA PRO A 593 13.12 46.25 -5.53
C PRO A 593 12.85 47.33 -4.47
N THR A 594 12.88 48.60 -4.88
CA THR A 594 12.61 49.74 -3.99
C THR A 594 11.30 49.57 -3.21
N GLY A 595 11.39 49.68 -1.88
CA GLY A 595 10.23 49.55 -0.99
C GLY A 595 9.83 48.10 -0.67
N SER A 596 10.60 47.10 -1.11
CA SER A 596 10.46 45.71 -0.68
C SER A 596 11.07 45.49 0.71
N THR A 597 10.37 44.73 1.53
CA THR A 597 10.78 44.28 2.87
C THR A 597 11.03 42.77 2.92
N ALA A 598 10.86 42.06 1.80
CA ALA A 598 11.01 40.62 1.71
C ALA A 598 12.39 40.15 2.19
N GLN A 599 12.41 38.98 2.83
CA GLN A 599 13.61 38.31 3.33
C GLN A 599 13.67 36.85 2.85
N LEU A 600 14.85 36.25 2.90
CA LEU A 600 15.01 34.81 2.68
C LEU A 600 14.83 34.04 3.98
N SER A 601 13.89 33.10 3.99
CA SER A 601 13.79 32.08 5.02
C SER A 601 14.75 30.92 4.67
N GLY A 602 15.50 30.43 5.66
CA GLY A 602 16.48 29.36 5.44
C GLY A 602 17.70 29.77 4.60
N ALA A 603 18.16 31.03 4.72
CA ALA A 603 19.29 31.58 3.96
C ALA A 603 20.64 30.84 4.17
N ASN A 604 20.72 29.98 5.18
CA ASN A 604 21.86 29.10 5.49
C ASN A 604 21.63 27.64 5.05
N THR A 605 20.56 27.36 4.31
CA THR A 605 20.23 26.02 3.81
C THR A 605 20.48 25.91 2.30
N ARG A 606 20.51 24.67 1.80
CA ARG A 606 20.59 24.40 0.36
C ARG A 606 19.37 24.95 -0.40
N PHE A 607 18.23 25.08 0.28
CA PHE A 607 16.95 25.43 -0.33
C PHE A 607 16.27 26.63 0.35
N PRO A 608 16.79 27.85 0.20
CA PRO A 608 16.16 29.02 0.79
C PRO A 608 14.82 29.36 0.10
N LYS A 609 13.95 30.02 0.85
CA LYS A 609 12.60 30.44 0.43
C LYS A 609 12.48 31.96 0.40
N LEU A 610 11.95 32.50 -0.69
CA LEU A 610 11.53 33.90 -0.86
C LEU A 610 10.02 33.98 -0.99
N VAL A 611 9.42 35.01 -0.40
CA VAL A 611 8.05 35.45 -0.67
C VAL A 611 8.13 36.90 -1.13
N PRO A 612 8.02 37.18 -2.45
CA PRO A 612 8.08 38.54 -2.96
C PRO A 612 6.91 39.37 -2.45
N ASP A 613 7.13 40.55 -1.90
CA ASP A 613 6.08 41.42 -1.35
C ASP A 613 5.72 42.61 -2.26
N LYS A 614 6.57 42.88 -3.25
CA LYS A 614 6.41 43.93 -4.27
C LYS A 614 6.69 43.40 -5.68
N SER A 615 6.06 44.01 -6.67
CA SER A 615 6.40 43.82 -8.08
C SER A 615 7.80 44.39 -8.37
N GLY A 616 8.63 43.64 -9.09
CA GLY A 616 9.98 44.06 -9.47
C GLY A 616 11.00 42.91 -9.48
N ILE A 617 12.27 43.26 -9.67
CA ILE A 617 13.36 42.28 -9.74
C ILE A 617 13.97 42.08 -8.34
N TYR A 618 13.94 40.84 -7.87
CA TYR A 618 14.67 40.35 -6.71
C TYR A 618 15.97 39.72 -7.18
N THR A 619 17.08 40.12 -6.59
CA THR A 619 18.40 39.54 -6.87
C THR A 619 18.78 38.64 -5.71
N VAL A 620 18.84 37.33 -5.97
CA VAL A 620 19.18 36.29 -5.00
C VAL A 620 20.56 35.74 -5.35
N LYS A 621 21.46 35.64 -4.37
CA LYS A 621 22.83 35.21 -4.63
C LYS A 621 23.35 34.32 -3.52
N GLU A 622 23.89 33.17 -3.88
CA GLU A 622 24.62 32.29 -2.97
C GLU A 622 26.13 32.57 -3.11
N GLY A 623 26.77 32.98 -2.01
CA GLY A 623 28.22 33.22 -1.96
C GLY A 623 28.77 34.04 -3.14
N ASN A 624 29.71 33.45 -3.88
CA ASN A 624 30.36 34.06 -5.05
C ASN A 624 29.76 33.63 -6.39
N ARG A 625 28.64 32.88 -6.40
CA ARG A 625 27.99 32.42 -7.62
C ARG A 625 27.30 33.58 -8.34
N ALA A 626 26.99 33.38 -9.62
CA ALA A 626 26.23 34.34 -10.41
C ALA A 626 24.85 34.60 -9.76
N PRO A 627 24.39 35.85 -9.69
CA PRO A 627 23.11 36.17 -9.07
C PRO A 627 21.94 35.64 -9.92
N ILE A 628 20.92 35.10 -9.23
CA ILE A 628 19.64 34.74 -9.81
C ILE A 628 18.75 35.99 -9.75
N LYS A 629 18.33 36.49 -10.91
CA LYS A 629 17.36 37.59 -11.00
C LYS A 629 15.96 37.00 -11.13
N TYR A 630 15.12 37.21 -10.14
CA TYR A 630 13.73 36.75 -10.11
C TYR A 630 12.78 37.94 -10.26
N ASN A 631 11.95 37.94 -11.29
CA ASN A 631 10.94 38.96 -11.57
C ASN A 631 9.61 38.58 -10.91
N ALA A 632 9.23 39.31 -9.87
CA ALA A 632 7.89 39.19 -9.30
C ALA A 632 6.94 40.18 -10.02
N SER A 633 5.78 39.70 -10.46
CA SER A 633 4.79 40.50 -11.21
C SER A 633 3.37 40.01 -10.93
N THR A 634 2.38 40.67 -11.50
CA THR A 634 0.97 40.25 -11.51
C THR A 634 0.56 39.76 -12.91
N PHE A 635 -0.58 39.08 -13.04
CA PHE A 635 -1.08 38.53 -14.32
C PHE A 635 -1.78 39.60 -15.14
N ALA A 636 -1.50 39.63 -16.45
CA ALA A 636 -2.04 40.56 -17.42
C ALA A 636 -3.24 39.98 -18.19
N GLY A 637 -3.34 38.67 -18.35
CA GLY A 637 -4.35 37.99 -19.16
C GLY A 637 -4.04 37.95 -20.67
N GLN A 638 -4.67 37.00 -21.36
CA GLN A 638 -4.47 36.72 -22.78
C GLN A 638 -4.78 37.90 -23.69
N SER A 639 -5.80 38.72 -23.37
CA SER A 639 -6.20 39.88 -24.18
C SER A 639 -5.09 40.93 -24.26
N ASN A 640 -4.41 41.18 -23.13
CA ASN A 640 -3.29 42.11 -23.08
C ASN A 640 -2.05 41.55 -23.81
N CYS A 641 -1.87 40.23 -23.82
CA CYS A 641 -0.86 39.59 -24.66
C CYS A 641 -1.16 39.80 -26.15
N ALA A 642 -2.44 39.68 -26.56
CA ALA A 642 -2.88 39.83 -27.95
C ALA A 642 -2.63 41.23 -28.51
N GLY A 643 -2.65 42.28 -27.68
CA GLY A 643 -2.35 43.65 -28.11
C GLY A 643 -0.91 43.85 -28.63
N CYS A 644 0.00 42.94 -28.31
CA CYS A 644 1.39 42.96 -28.81
C CYS A 644 1.78 41.71 -29.59
N HIS A 645 1.14 40.56 -29.33
CA HIS A 645 1.45 39.24 -29.91
C HIS A 645 0.27 38.61 -30.65
N GLY A 646 -0.70 39.42 -31.07
CA GLY A 646 -1.84 39.03 -31.89
C GLY A 646 -1.67 39.44 -33.36
N PRO A 647 -2.74 39.28 -34.16
CA PRO A 647 -2.72 39.66 -35.56
C PRO A 647 -2.50 41.18 -35.71
N ASP A 648 -1.89 41.60 -36.81
CA ASP A 648 -1.67 43.00 -37.16
C ASP A 648 -0.76 43.81 -36.21
N THR A 649 0.13 43.11 -35.49
CA THR A 649 1.16 43.73 -34.63
C THR A 649 2.57 43.64 -35.25
N SER A 650 3.50 44.45 -34.78
CA SER A 650 4.91 44.43 -35.24
C SER A 650 5.75 43.30 -34.65
N LEU A 651 5.20 42.53 -33.70
CA LEU A 651 5.86 41.36 -33.10
C LEU A 651 5.23 40.07 -33.66
N PRO A 652 5.91 38.91 -33.52
CA PRO A 652 5.35 37.65 -34.00
C PRO A 652 4.00 37.33 -33.36
N ASP A 653 3.00 37.05 -34.20
CA ASP A 653 1.69 36.57 -33.76
C ASP A 653 1.82 35.15 -33.18
N LYS A 654 1.56 35.05 -31.89
CA LYS A 654 1.53 33.79 -31.14
C LYS A 654 0.16 33.53 -30.51
N VAL A 655 -0.70 34.53 -30.41
CA VAL A 655 -2.02 34.39 -29.81
C VAL A 655 -2.98 33.69 -30.76
N THR A 656 -2.94 34.00 -32.06
CA THR A 656 -3.85 33.38 -33.04
C THR A 656 -3.65 31.88 -33.12
N SER A 657 -2.39 31.43 -33.20
CA SER A 657 -2.05 30.00 -33.21
C SER A 657 -2.37 29.32 -31.88
N PHE A 658 -2.11 29.99 -30.75
CA PHE A 658 -2.39 29.45 -29.43
C PHE A 658 -3.89 29.20 -29.20
N ASN A 659 -4.75 30.08 -29.71
CA ASN A 659 -6.20 29.95 -29.59
C ASN A 659 -6.75 28.67 -30.26
N GLY A 660 -6.01 28.08 -31.21
CA GLY A 660 -6.34 26.79 -31.81
C GLY A 660 -5.96 25.56 -30.96
N THR A 661 -5.34 25.74 -29.80
CA THR A 661 -4.88 24.64 -28.94
C THR A 661 -5.93 24.21 -27.90
N ILE A 662 -5.80 23.00 -27.37
CA ILE A 662 -6.64 22.55 -26.25
C ILE A 662 -6.40 23.39 -24.98
N HIS A 663 -5.19 23.93 -24.79
CA HIS A 663 -4.87 24.77 -23.64
C HIS A 663 -5.80 25.98 -23.54
N ALA A 664 -6.07 26.64 -24.68
CA ALA A 664 -6.95 27.78 -24.78
C ALA A 664 -8.44 27.47 -24.52
N THR A 665 -8.85 26.19 -24.53
CA THR A 665 -10.25 25.78 -24.42
C THR A 665 -10.51 24.76 -23.30
N LEU A 666 -9.50 24.45 -22.48
CA LEU A 666 -9.55 23.33 -21.54
C LEU A 666 -10.65 23.48 -20.48
N LEU A 667 -10.75 24.66 -19.85
CA LEU A 667 -11.77 24.95 -18.84
C LEU A 667 -13.16 24.97 -19.48
N LYS A 668 -13.30 25.66 -20.62
CA LYS A 668 -14.56 25.70 -21.39
C LYS A 668 -15.06 24.29 -21.70
N SER A 669 -14.22 23.44 -22.29
CA SER A 669 -14.57 22.07 -22.65
C SER A 669 -15.00 21.22 -21.45
N ARG A 670 -14.53 21.56 -20.25
CA ARG A 670 -14.83 20.81 -19.03
C ARG A 670 -16.09 21.30 -18.36
N LEU A 671 -16.28 22.62 -18.26
CA LEU A 671 -17.48 23.21 -17.69
C LEU A 671 -18.71 23.01 -18.59
N ASN A 672 -18.53 22.83 -19.89
CA ASN A 672 -19.63 22.51 -20.80
C ASN A 672 -20.04 21.03 -20.80
N ARG A 673 -19.30 20.15 -20.10
CA ARG A 673 -19.69 18.75 -19.89
C ARG A 673 -20.36 18.65 -18.51
N ALA A 674 -21.49 17.96 -18.43
CA ALA A 674 -22.15 17.70 -17.15
C ALA A 674 -21.16 17.01 -16.18
N GLY A 675 -21.10 17.48 -14.93
CA GLY A 675 -20.19 16.96 -13.92
C GLY A 675 -19.98 17.89 -12.72
N ALA A 676 -19.12 17.48 -11.80
CA ALA A 676 -18.70 18.26 -10.64
C ALA A 676 -17.37 18.97 -10.91
N VAL A 677 -17.20 20.16 -10.32
CA VAL A 677 -15.95 20.94 -10.34
C VAL A 677 -15.38 20.96 -8.94
N THR A 678 -14.13 20.53 -8.81
CA THR A 678 -13.37 20.69 -7.56
C THR A 678 -12.35 21.83 -7.74
N LEU A 679 -11.96 22.48 -6.64
CA LEU A 679 -10.88 23.48 -6.67
C LEU A 679 -9.57 22.89 -7.22
N SER A 680 -9.30 21.62 -6.93
CA SER A 680 -8.16 20.88 -7.50
C SER A 680 -8.21 20.76 -9.03
N THR A 681 -9.41 20.69 -9.63
CA THR A 681 -9.54 20.69 -11.11
C THR A 681 -9.44 22.07 -11.74
N LEU A 682 -9.71 23.15 -11.01
CA LEU A 682 -9.58 24.53 -11.50
C LEU A 682 -8.11 24.95 -11.55
N ARG A 683 -7.30 24.51 -10.59
CA ARG A 683 -5.85 24.74 -10.52
C ARG A 683 -5.12 24.57 -11.87
N SER A 684 -5.34 23.48 -12.58
CA SER A 684 -4.61 23.18 -13.83
C SER A 684 -5.31 23.73 -15.08
N ARG A 685 -6.32 24.60 -14.90
CA ARG A 685 -7.24 25.04 -15.96
C ARG A 685 -7.49 26.54 -15.96
N THR A 686 -6.88 27.29 -15.05
CA THR A 686 -6.96 28.74 -14.97
C THR A 686 -5.56 29.35 -14.82
N VAL A 687 -5.47 30.67 -15.03
CA VAL A 687 -4.25 31.47 -14.88
C VAL A 687 -4.21 32.08 -13.49
N GLY A 688 -3.03 32.09 -12.87
CA GLY A 688 -2.84 32.79 -11.59
C GLY A 688 -3.59 32.24 -10.39
N PHE A 689 -4.24 31.08 -10.49
CA PHE A 689 -4.90 30.44 -9.34
C PHE A 689 -3.93 30.23 -8.17
N ASN A 690 -4.08 31.02 -7.11
CA ASN A 690 -3.26 30.99 -5.90
C ASN A 690 -4.02 31.50 -4.65
N PRO A 691 -4.93 30.70 -4.06
CA PRO A 691 -5.93 31.12 -3.07
C PRO A 691 -5.37 31.43 -1.66
N THR A 692 -4.09 31.76 -1.56
CA THR A 692 -3.26 31.77 -0.33
C THR A 692 -2.59 33.09 -0.11
N VAL A 693 -2.39 33.78 -1.22
CA VAL A 693 -1.91 35.15 -1.26
C VAL A 693 -3.17 35.99 -1.44
N THR A 694 -3.17 37.20 -0.89
CA THR A 694 -3.97 38.26 -1.48
C THR A 694 -3.33 38.56 -2.83
N ALA A 695 -3.58 37.71 -3.82
CA ALA A 695 -3.11 37.94 -5.17
C ALA A 695 -3.68 39.28 -5.63
N VAL A 696 -2.96 39.94 -6.52
CA VAL A 696 -3.31 41.30 -6.98
C VAL A 696 -3.85 41.26 -8.41
N SER A 697 -4.02 40.06 -9.02
CA SER A 697 -4.72 39.84 -10.30
C SER A 697 -4.78 38.36 -10.78
N GLY A 698 -4.86 37.36 -9.90
CA GLY A 698 -5.04 35.94 -10.26
C GLY A 698 -6.50 35.57 -10.52
N TRP A 699 -6.77 34.41 -11.15
CA TRP A 699 -8.16 33.94 -11.37
C TRP A 699 -8.92 33.72 -10.06
N ASP A 700 -8.23 33.36 -8.99
CA ASP A 700 -8.79 33.19 -7.66
C ASP A 700 -9.17 34.52 -6.99
N ASP A 701 -8.53 35.64 -7.33
CA ASP A 701 -9.00 36.97 -6.91
C ASP A 701 -10.33 37.29 -7.57
N ASP A 702 -10.44 37.03 -8.88
CA ASP A 702 -11.70 37.17 -9.61
C ASP A 702 -12.77 36.23 -9.04
N TYR A 703 -12.39 35.02 -8.63
CA TYR A 703 -13.28 34.05 -7.98
C TYR A 703 -13.74 34.52 -6.59
N ALA A 704 -12.83 34.99 -5.73
CA ALA A 704 -13.17 35.53 -4.42
C ALA A 704 -14.08 36.76 -4.54
N LYS A 705 -13.82 37.62 -5.52
CA LYS A 705 -14.70 38.75 -5.85
C LYS A 705 -16.07 38.28 -6.34
N ALA A 706 -16.14 37.29 -7.23
CA ALA A 706 -17.40 36.70 -7.66
C ALA A 706 -18.18 36.11 -6.47
N GLN A 707 -17.50 35.41 -5.55
CA GLN A 707 -18.10 34.87 -4.33
C GLN A 707 -18.67 35.98 -3.43
N SER A 708 -17.94 37.09 -3.26
CA SER A 708 -18.44 38.26 -2.52
C SER A 708 -19.69 38.88 -3.15
N ASN A 709 -19.88 38.69 -4.46
CA ASN A 709 -21.07 39.07 -5.21
C ASN A 709 -22.15 37.96 -5.26
N GLY A 710 -22.02 36.91 -4.44
CA GLY A 710 -23.02 35.83 -4.33
C GLY A 710 -22.81 34.65 -5.27
N PHE A 711 -21.71 34.57 -6.02
CA PHE A 711 -21.42 33.43 -6.89
C PHE A 711 -21.01 32.19 -6.09
N SER A 712 -21.61 31.04 -6.43
CA SER A 712 -21.14 29.72 -6.00
C SER A 712 -21.31 28.72 -7.15
N PHE A 713 -20.44 27.71 -7.21
CA PHE A 713 -20.61 26.63 -8.18
C PHE A 713 -21.83 25.79 -7.77
N PRO A 714 -22.72 25.41 -8.70
CA PRO A 714 -23.81 24.51 -8.40
C PRO A 714 -23.27 23.09 -8.10
N ALA A 715 -24.03 22.31 -7.32
CA ALA A 715 -23.67 20.93 -6.98
C ALA A 715 -23.49 20.03 -8.23
N SER A 716 -24.17 20.36 -9.33
CA SER A 716 -24.00 19.74 -10.64
C SER A 716 -24.02 20.80 -11.73
N LEU A 717 -23.08 20.75 -12.67
CA LEU A 717 -23.07 21.67 -13.80
C LEU A 717 -24.10 21.28 -14.87
N PRO A 718 -24.93 22.23 -15.36
CA PRO A 718 -25.74 22.00 -16.56
C PRO A 718 -24.86 21.91 -17.81
N LEU A 719 -25.41 21.31 -18.88
CA LEU A 719 -24.75 21.30 -20.19
C LEU A 719 -24.50 22.73 -20.66
N ASN A 720 -23.35 22.99 -21.27
CA ASN A 720 -22.96 24.32 -21.78
C ASN A 720 -22.81 25.43 -20.72
N TYR A 721 -22.62 25.08 -19.44
CA TYR A 721 -22.52 26.04 -18.33
C TYR A 721 -21.52 27.18 -18.56
N TYR A 722 -20.37 26.92 -19.19
CA TYR A 722 -19.37 27.95 -19.49
C TYR A 722 -19.94 29.06 -20.37
N ASP A 723 -20.69 28.67 -21.40
CA ASP A 723 -21.19 29.61 -22.40
C ASP A 723 -22.43 30.35 -21.89
N THR A 724 -23.29 29.70 -21.09
CA THR A 724 -24.59 30.25 -20.69
C THR A 724 -24.60 30.99 -19.36
N THR A 725 -23.84 30.53 -18.37
CA THR A 725 -24.04 30.92 -16.95
C THR A 725 -22.77 31.33 -16.24
N PHE A 726 -21.61 30.83 -16.68
CA PHE A 726 -20.34 31.12 -16.03
C PHE A 726 -19.98 32.63 -16.11
N PRO A 727 -19.60 33.27 -14.97
CA PRO A 727 -19.36 34.71 -14.90
C PRO A 727 -18.28 35.20 -15.87
N ALA A 728 -18.47 36.40 -16.43
CA ALA A 728 -17.58 36.95 -17.46
C ALA A 728 -16.19 37.31 -16.90
N GLU A 729 -16.14 37.79 -15.66
CA GLU A 729 -14.93 38.06 -14.90
C GLU A 729 -14.05 36.80 -14.77
N LEU A 730 -14.65 35.64 -14.51
CA LEU A 730 -13.92 34.37 -14.41
C LEU A 730 -13.47 33.81 -15.77
N LYS A 731 -14.00 34.31 -16.88
CA LYS A 731 -13.57 33.94 -18.23
C LYS A 731 -12.25 34.62 -18.61
N ALA A 732 -11.99 35.83 -18.09
CA ALA A 732 -10.82 36.63 -18.46
C ALA A 732 -9.49 35.94 -18.16
N LEU A 733 -9.41 35.24 -17.02
CA LEU A 733 -8.27 34.40 -16.61
C LEU A 733 -8.59 32.89 -16.64
N GLY A 734 -9.70 32.54 -17.30
CA GLY A 734 -10.13 31.18 -17.54
C GLY A 734 -9.34 30.50 -18.66
N ASN A 735 -9.31 29.17 -18.65
CA ASN A 735 -8.45 28.32 -19.50
C ASN A 735 -6.95 28.50 -19.19
N GLN A 736 -6.11 27.68 -19.83
CA GLN A 736 -4.68 27.95 -19.83
C GLN A 736 -4.40 29.05 -20.85
N GLN A 737 -3.64 30.05 -20.45
CA GLN A 737 -3.21 31.18 -21.27
C GLN A 737 -1.68 31.27 -21.28
N CYS A 738 -1.11 32.24 -22.03
CA CYS A 738 0.34 32.46 -22.12
C CYS A 738 1.04 32.45 -20.75
N GLU A 739 0.49 33.21 -19.79
CA GLU A 739 1.10 33.41 -18.47
C GLU A 739 1.04 32.18 -17.56
N THR A 740 0.28 31.15 -17.94
CA THR A 740 0.35 29.84 -17.28
C THR A 740 1.76 29.26 -17.39
N CYS A 741 2.37 29.41 -18.57
CA CYS A 741 3.69 28.85 -18.87
C CYS A 741 4.79 29.89 -18.62
N HIS A 742 4.53 31.14 -18.99
CA HIS A 742 5.50 32.23 -18.99
C HIS A 742 5.61 32.97 -17.66
N GLY A 743 4.72 32.68 -16.70
CA GLY A 743 4.55 33.44 -15.47
C GLY A 743 3.81 34.77 -15.71
N PRO A 744 3.55 35.53 -14.64
CA PRO A 744 2.83 36.80 -14.75
C PRO A 744 3.62 37.85 -15.54
N GLY A 745 2.92 38.58 -16.40
CA GLY A 745 3.46 39.40 -17.47
C GLY A 745 3.20 40.89 -17.36
N THR A 746 2.61 41.43 -16.29
CA THR A 746 2.38 42.89 -16.20
C THR A 746 3.66 43.73 -16.25
N ASN A 747 4.79 43.18 -15.82
CA ASN A 747 6.11 43.79 -15.93
C ASN A 747 6.77 43.62 -17.31
N HIS A 748 6.20 42.80 -18.20
CA HIS A 748 6.77 42.48 -19.51
C HIS A 748 6.61 43.60 -20.53
N PHE A 749 5.57 44.44 -20.43
CA PHE A 749 5.29 45.49 -21.42
C PHE A 749 6.53 46.39 -21.62
N GLY A 750 7.02 46.46 -22.86
CA GLY A 750 8.22 47.20 -23.23
C GLY A 750 9.56 46.56 -22.82
N ASN A 751 9.58 45.40 -22.17
CA ASN A 751 10.80 44.72 -21.74
C ASN A 751 10.74 43.18 -21.86
N LYS A 752 11.46 42.65 -22.86
CA LYS A 752 11.53 41.21 -23.17
C LYS A 752 12.19 40.33 -22.11
N GLN A 753 12.88 40.92 -21.12
CA GLN A 753 13.57 40.18 -20.04
C GLN A 753 12.69 39.93 -18.82
N LYS A 754 11.51 40.56 -18.73
CA LYS A 754 10.60 40.48 -17.58
C LYS A 754 9.46 39.48 -17.80
N ILE A 755 9.69 38.48 -18.66
CA ILE A 755 8.81 37.33 -18.86
C ILE A 755 9.68 36.10 -19.11
N ALA A 756 9.28 34.95 -18.59
CA ALA A 756 10.08 33.75 -18.75
C ALA A 756 9.94 33.19 -20.17
N LYS A 757 11.05 32.76 -20.77
CA LYS A 757 11.05 31.80 -21.89
C LYS A 757 11.91 30.64 -21.43
N THR A 758 11.53 29.40 -21.72
CA THR A 758 12.33 28.25 -21.33
C THR A 758 11.90 26.99 -22.08
N TYR A 759 12.83 26.07 -22.27
CA TYR A 759 12.55 24.69 -22.70
C TYR A 759 12.50 23.73 -21.52
N SER A 760 12.49 24.19 -20.27
CA SER A 760 12.44 23.29 -19.13
C SER A 760 11.14 22.48 -19.11
N ALA A 761 11.25 21.16 -18.94
CA ALA A 761 10.09 20.28 -18.75
C ALA A 761 9.28 20.64 -17.49
N ALA A 762 9.89 21.37 -16.54
CA ALA A 762 9.28 21.88 -15.34
C ALA A 762 8.02 22.73 -15.59
N VAL A 763 8.00 23.52 -16.67
CA VAL A 763 6.86 24.39 -16.99
C VAL A 763 5.62 23.54 -17.27
N CYS A 764 5.75 22.52 -18.11
CA CYS A 764 4.68 21.58 -18.44
C CYS A 764 4.33 20.72 -17.21
N GLY A 765 5.34 20.45 -16.39
CA GLY A 765 5.23 19.66 -15.18
C GLY A 765 4.33 20.20 -14.10
N GLN A 766 3.90 21.46 -14.19
CA GLN A 766 2.91 22.03 -13.28
C GLN A 766 1.50 21.47 -13.45
N CYS A 767 1.20 20.88 -14.61
CA CYS A 767 -0.11 20.32 -14.92
C CYS A 767 -0.07 18.85 -15.36
N HIS A 768 1.04 18.38 -15.94
CA HIS A 768 1.13 17.06 -16.61
C HIS A 768 1.69 15.88 -15.77
N GLY A 769 1.65 15.95 -14.44
CA GLY A 769 1.95 14.81 -13.54
C GLY A 769 3.43 14.42 -13.41
N THR A 770 3.71 13.11 -13.21
CA THR A 770 5.04 12.45 -13.14
C THR A 770 5.84 12.53 -14.44
N GLN A 771 5.19 12.88 -15.56
CA GLN A 771 5.79 12.92 -16.89
C GLN A 771 7.09 13.73 -17.01
N PRO A 772 7.26 14.90 -16.37
CA PRO A 772 8.50 15.68 -16.45
C PRO A 772 9.65 15.03 -15.70
N ALA A 773 9.38 14.33 -14.59
CA ALA A 773 10.42 13.61 -13.85
C ALA A 773 10.85 12.36 -14.64
N GLU A 774 9.90 11.65 -15.23
CA GLU A 774 10.19 10.53 -16.12
C GLU A 774 10.88 10.98 -17.42
N LEU A 775 10.50 12.12 -18.04
CA LEU A 775 11.22 12.70 -19.19
C LEU A 775 12.59 13.30 -18.83
N ALA A 776 12.76 13.87 -17.63
CA ALA A 776 14.06 14.35 -17.16
C ALA A 776 15.02 13.18 -16.85
N LYS A 777 14.49 12.04 -16.38
CA LYS A 777 15.22 10.78 -16.19
C LYS A 777 15.40 9.99 -17.47
N ALA A 778 14.45 10.11 -18.39
CA ALA A 778 14.53 9.57 -19.74
C ALA A 778 15.72 10.27 -20.36
N LYS A 779 16.84 9.55 -20.41
CA LYS A 779 18.03 9.96 -21.12
C LYS A 779 17.76 9.94 -22.63
N HIS A 780 16.70 10.61 -23.09
CA HIS A 780 16.39 10.86 -24.49
C HIS A 780 17.60 11.49 -25.20
N ASN A 781 18.52 12.07 -24.42
CA ASN A 781 19.84 12.40 -24.90
C ASN A 781 20.96 12.06 -23.89
N GLY A 782 21.44 10.81 -23.91
CA GLY A 782 22.62 10.39 -23.13
C GLY A 782 23.89 11.20 -23.44
N ILE A 783 23.97 11.83 -24.62
CA ILE A 783 25.13 12.65 -25.04
C ILE A 783 25.15 13.99 -24.29
N VAL A 784 24.01 14.61 -23.98
CA VAL A 784 23.96 15.91 -23.26
C VAL A 784 24.31 15.76 -21.78
N ALA A 785 24.24 14.55 -21.21
CA ALA A 785 24.54 14.30 -19.81
C ALA A 785 26.03 14.49 -19.46
N SER A 786 26.94 14.23 -20.40
CA SER A 786 28.39 14.36 -20.17
C SER A 786 28.95 15.71 -20.66
N PRO A 787 29.94 16.30 -19.96
CA PRO A 787 30.66 17.48 -20.45
C PRO A 787 31.27 17.28 -21.84
N ALA A 788 31.83 16.09 -22.11
CA ALA A 788 32.41 15.72 -23.40
C ALA A 788 31.34 15.63 -24.50
N GLY A 789 30.17 15.08 -24.21
CA GLY A 789 29.07 15.03 -25.17
C GLY A 789 28.45 16.39 -25.45
N ARG A 790 28.39 17.30 -24.46
CA ARG A 790 28.03 18.71 -24.69
C ARG A 790 29.03 19.43 -25.59
N ALA A 791 30.33 19.16 -25.42
CA ALA A 791 31.36 19.68 -26.30
C ALA A 791 31.20 19.15 -27.75
N ASN A 792 30.93 17.85 -27.93
CA ASN A 792 30.69 17.25 -29.25
C ASN A 792 29.41 17.77 -29.94
N ILE A 793 28.34 18.07 -29.18
CA ILE A 793 27.12 18.69 -29.73
C ILE A 793 27.40 20.13 -30.18
N SER A 794 28.32 20.84 -29.52
CA SER A 794 28.63 22.23 -29.85
C SER A 794 29.45 22.41 -31.15
N THR A 795 30.06 21.34 -31.67
CA THR A 795 31.01 21.39 -32.79
C THR A 795 30.46 20.90 -34.14
N GLY A 796 29.33 20.18 -34.19
CA GLY A 796 28.82 19.58 -35.44
C GLY A 796 27.34 19.85 -35.71
N ALA A 797 27.03 20.60 -36.77
CA ALA A 797 25.67 20.92 -37.23
C ALA A 797 24.75 19.68 -37.36
N GLY A 798 25.31 18.54 -37.79
CA GLY A 798 24.62 17.25 -37.92
C GLY A 798 24.32 16.55 -36.59
N CYS A 799 24.88 16.98 -35.46
CA CYS A 799 24.49 16.47 -34.14
C CYS A 799 23.44 17.39 -33.52
N THR A 800 23.63 18.70 -33.67
CA THR A 800 22.81 19.75 -33.08
C THR A 800 21.32 19.60 -33.44
N ALA A 801 20.99 19.28 -34.69
CA ALA A 801 19.60 19.17 -35.13
C ALA A 801 18.77 18.12 -34.38
N CYS A 802 19.37 17.04 -33.87
CA CYS A 802 18.66 15.98 -33.11
C CYS A 802 19.03 15.91 -31.63
N HIS A 803 20.02 16.70 -31.18
CA HIS A 803 20.55 16.61 -29.82
C HIS A 803 20.52 17.95 -29.06
N ASN A 804 20.12 19.03 -29.72
CA ASN A 804 19.93 20.34 -29.11
C ASN A 804 18.46 20.78 -29.32
N GLY A 805 17.72 20.94 -28.22
CA GLY A 805 16.29 21.29 -28.27
C GLY A 805 15.99 22.55 -29.09
N PRO A 806 16.63 23.71 -28.81
CA PRO A 806 16.46 24.94 -29.59
C PRO A 806 16.70 24.76 -31.09
N ALA A 807 17.76 24.04 -31.47
CA ALA A 807 18.06 23.78 -32.88
C ALA A 807 17.01 22.88 -33.54
N TYR A 808 16.55 21.82 -32.86
CA TYR A 808 15.46 20.98 -33.35
C TYR A 808 14.19 21.80 -33.59
N VAL A 809 13.84 22.69 -32.66
CA VAL A 809 12.68 23.59 -32.80
C VAL A 809 12.86 24.53 -34.00
N ALA A 810 14.05 25.15 -34.14
CA ALA A 810 14.34 26.05 -35.25
C ALA A 810 14.24 25.33 -36.61
N VAL A 811 14.82 24.13 -36.70
CA VAL A 811 14.78 23.29 -37.90
C VAL A 811 13.34 22.90 -38.23
N THR A 812 12.61 22.28 -37.30
CA THR A 812 11.22 21.86 -37.55
C THR A 812 10.27 23.01 -37.87
N SER A 813 10.57 24.23 -37.41
CA SER A 813 9.82 25.44 -37.73
C SER A 813 10.17 26.05 -39.10
N ALA A 814 11.44 25.94 -39.53
CA ALA A 814 11.92 26.53 -40.78
C ALA A 814 11.45 25.77 -42.04
N PHE A 815 11.08 24.50 -41.89
CA PHE A 815 10.60 23.66 -43.01
C PHE A 815 9.11 23.35 -42.83
N PRO A 816 8.20 24.19 -43.39
CA PRO A 816 6.77 24.16 -43.09
C PRO A 816 6.06 22.84 -43.46
N THR A 817 4.83 22.74 -42.97
CA THR A 817 3.94 21.57 -42.79
C THR A 817 3.47 20.85 -44.06
N THR A 818 3.98 21.19 -45.24
CA THR A 818 3.66 20.51 -46.51
C THR A 818 4.94 20.21 -47.27
N GLY A 819 5.20 18.92 -47.52
CA GLY A 819 6.36 18.46 -48.29
C GLY A 819 7.21 17.42 -47.55
N THR A 820 7.85 16.57 -48.36
CA THR A 820 8.81 15.55 -47.92
C THR A 820 10.01 16.19 -47.22
N ILE A 821 10.36 15.71 -46.04
CA ILE A 821 11.64 16.07 -45.41
C ILE A 821 12.74 15.37 -46.22
N LYS A 822 13.39 16.14 -47.11
CA LYS A 822 14.46 15.63 -47.98
C LYS A 822 15.80 15.64 -47.24
N LYS A 823 16.42 14.46 -47.19
CA LYS A 823 17.86 14.18 -47.01
C LYS A 823 18.61 14.79 -45.81
N TRP A 824 19.23 13.84 -45.09
CA TRP A 824 20.45 13.88 -44.28
C TRP A 824 21.53 14.93 -44.61
N SER A 825 22.70 14.43 -44.98
CA SER A 825 23.25 14.37 -46.33
C SER A 825 23.03 15.57 -47.27
N ASN A 826 23.38 16.75 -46.74
CA ASN A 826 24.02 17.86 -47.47
C ASN A 826 23.08 18.90 -48.09
N THR A 827 21.81 18.99 -47.66
CA THR A 827 21.09 20.25 -47.90
C THR A 827 21.72 21.29 -46.98
N THR A 828 22.40 22.27 -47.56
CA THR A 828 23.03 23.38 -46.85
C THR A 828 22.06 24.06 -45.88
N ASP A 829 20.75 23.95 -46.10
CA ASP A 829 19.70 24.61 -45.34
C ASP A 829 19.39 23.98 -43.97
N TRP A 830 19.25 22.65 -43.85
CA TRP A 830 18.90 22.03 -42.55
C TRP A 830 20.03 22.14 -41.53
N MET A 831 21.24 21.81 -41.98
CA MET A 831 22.44 21.88 -41.16
C MET A 831 22.81 23.33 -40.82
N SER A 832 22.65 24.28 -41.76
CA SER A 832 22.93 25.69 -41.46
C SER A 832 21.93 26.29 -40.47
N VAL A 833 20.64 25.95 -40.55
CA VAL A 833 19.62 26.37 -39.58
C VAL A 833 19.95 25.80 -38.20
N ALA A 834 20.31 24.51 -38.11
CA ALA A 834 20.71 23.89 -36.86
C ALA A 834 21.98 24.54 -36.27
N ASP A 835 23.00 24.78 -37.10
CA ASP A 835 24.28 25.36 -36.67
C ASP A 835 24.11 26.80 -36.19
N SER A 836 23.29 27.58 -36.88
CA SER A 836 22.96 28.97 -36.51
C SER A 836 22.17 29.07 -35.20
N ASN A 837 21.56 27.96 -34.76
CA ASN A 837 20.74 27.91 -33.54
C ASN A 837 21.37 27.09 -32.40
N LYS A 838 22.64 26.66 -32.54
CA LYS A 838 23.32 25.80 -31.56
C LYS A 838 23.68 26.51 -30.24
N THR A 839 23.84 27.84 -30.25
CA THR A 839 24.29 28.65 -29.10
C THR A 839 23.39 29.84 -28.75
N THR A 840 22.44 30.20 -29.62
CA THR A 840 21.83 31.55 -29.64
C THR A 840 20.77 31.83 -28.58
N THR A 841 20.30 30.84 -27.81
CA THR A 841 19.12 31.07 -26.96
C THR A 841 19.39 31.29 -25.47
N GLY A 842 20.64 31.28 -25.01
CA GLY A 842 20.95 31.48 -23.58
C GLY A 842 20.47 30.33 -22.68
N PHE A 843 19.97 29.23 -23.24
CA PHE A 843 19.52 28.02 -22.52
C PHE A 843 20.55 26.89 -22.50
N GLY A 844 21.79 27.13 -22.99
CA GLY A 844 22.80 26.08 -23.17
C GLY A 844 22.33 25.00 -24.16
N ALA A 845 23.15 23.97 -24.38
CA ALA A 845 22.66 22.75 -25.03
C ALA A 845 21.61 22.10 -24.10
N SER A 846 20.32 22.35 -24.34
CA SER A 846 19.25 21.75 -23.54
C SER A 846 18.86 20.39 -24.10
N ALA A 847 18.59 19.45 -23.20
CA ALA A 847 18.04 18.14 -23.54
C ALA A 847 16.68 18.27 -24.26
N HIS A 848 16.24 17.19 -24.91
CA HIS A 848 14.88 17.10 -25.43
C HIS A 848 13.89 17.09 -24.26
N THR A 849 12.96 18.04 -24.27
CA THR A 849 11.90 18.20 -23.27
C THR A 849 10.55 18.30 -23.97
N CYS A 850 9.47 18.44 -23.21
CA CYS A 850 8.12 18.50 -23.76
C CYS A 850 7.98 19.56 -24.87
N ALA A 851 8.46 20.79 -24.63
CA ALA A 851 8.33 21.91 -25.57
C ALA A 851 9.19 21.77 -26.86
N VAL A 852 10.12 20.80 -26.88
CA VAL A 852 10.94 20.50 -28.05
C VAL A 852 10.14 19.69 -29.06
N CYS A 853 9.42 18.65 -28.64
CA CYS A 853 8.61 17.82 -29.52
C CYS A 853 7.18 18.37 -29.71
N HIS A 854 6.60 18.92 -28.63
CA HIS A 854 5.27 19.53 -28.64
C HIS A 854 5.39 21.05 -28.76
N ASP A 855 4.64 21.67 -29.67
CA ASP A 855 4.52 23.12 -29.71
C ASP A 855 3.44 23.60 -28.73
N PRO A 856 3.80 24.25 -27.61
CA PRO A 856 2.80 24.76 -26.68
C PRO A 856 1.95 25.89 -27.29
N HIS A 857 2.38 26.48 -28.41
CA HIS A 857 1.71 27.62 -29.05
C HIS A 857 0.86 27.25 -30.25
N ALA A 858 0.91 26.02 -30.77
CA ALA A 858 0.21 25.66 -32.00
C ALA A 858 -0.26 24.20 -32.00
N SER A 859 -1.36 23.95 -32.71
CA SER A 859 -1.80 22.62 -33.13
C SER A 859 -1.83 22.62 -34.66
N PRO A 860 -0.82 22.02 -35.33
CA PRO A 860 -0.72 22.05 -36.79
C PRO A 860 -1.96 21.55 -37.55
N LYS A 861 -2.77 20.67 -36.96
CA LYS A 861 -4.05 20.18 -37.53
C LYS A 861 -5.28 20.77 -36.84
N GLY A 862 -5.10 21.66 -35.85
CA GLY A 862 -6.19 22.25 -35.06
C GLY A 862 -7.06 21.22 -34.35
N SER A 863 -6.51 20.03 -34.03
CA SER A 863 -7.26 18.88 -33.56
C SER A 863 -6.48 18.10 -32.51
N LEU A 864 -7.19 17.44 -31.60
CA LEU A 864 -6.60 16.61 -30.53
C LEU A 864 -5.79 15.42 -31.03
N VAL A 865 -5.87 15.11 -32.34
CA VAL A 865 -5.18 13.98 -32.96
C VAL A 865 -3.68 14.22 -33.16
N ASP A 866 -3.24 15.47 -33.25
CA ASP A 866 -1.83 15.78 -33.50
C ASP A 866 -0.99 15.89 -32.22
N PHE A 867 -1.64 15.86 -31.05
CA PHE A 867 -1.02 16.03 -29.73
C PHE A 867 -0.12 17.28 -29.65
N GLN A 868 -0.38 18.31 -30.46
CA GLN A 868 0.46 19.49 -30.65
C GLN A 868 1.91 19.16 -31.05
N LEU A 869 2.17 18.03 -31.71
CA LEU A 869 3.51 17.67 -32.16
C LEU A 869 3.98 18.60 -33.28
N ARG A 870 5.24 19.06 -33.22
CA ARG A 870 5.87 19.88 -34.28
C ARG A 870 5.98 19.12 -35.60
N VAL A 871 6.19 17.81 -35.51
CA VAL A 871 6.28 16.91 -36.66
C VAL A 871 5.24 15.81 -36.49
N PHE A 872 4.12 15.96 -37.19
CA PHE A 872 3.01 15.02 -37.19
C PHE A 872 2.64 14.69 -38.64
N ASP A 873 2.52 13.40 -38.94
CA ASP A 873 2.01 12.87 -40.20
C ASP A 873 2.74 13.42 -41.44
N ARG A 874 4.07 13.49 -41.36
CA ARG A 874 4.95 13.97 -42.45
C ARG A 874 5.62 12.81 -43.17
N ASP A 875 5.79 12.98 -44.48
CA ASP A 875 6.61 12.11 -45.31
C ASP A 875 8.10 12.31 -45.00
N ILE A 876 8.79 11.22 -44.66
CA ILE A 876 10.22 11.20 -44.36
C ILE A 876 10.93 10.28 -45.34
N THR A 877 11.89 10.81 -46.08
CA THR A 877 12.74 10.01 -46.97
C THR A 877 13.90 9.42 -46.16
N LEU A 878 14.01 8.09 -46.15
CA LEU A 878 15.13 7.39 -45.52
C LEU A 878 16.40 7.55 -46.36
N ILE A 879 17.55 7.14 -45.78
CA ILE A 879 18.86 7.44 -46.35
C ILE A 879 19.16 6.70 -47.67
N ASP A 880 18.38 5.66 -47.97
CA ASP A 880 18.44 4.90 -49.23
C ASP A 880 17.95 5.72 -50.45
N ASN A 881 17.39 6.91 -50.22
CA ASN A 881 16.80 7.82 -51.21
C ASN A 881 15.69 7.20 -52.07
N LYS A 882 15.11 6.08 -51.63
CA LYS A 882 14.05 5.37 -52.33
C LYS A 882 12.82 5.23 -51.45
N THR A 883 13.05 4.99 -50.15
CA THR A 883 11.98 4.72 -49.22
C THR A 883 11.45 6.03 -48.65
N ILE A 884 10.20 6.32 -48.96
CA ILE A 884 9.44 7.41 -48.36
C ILE A 884 8.49 6.78 -47.35
N VAL A 885 8.68 7.11 -46.08
CA VAL A 885 7.76 6.70 -45.03
C VAL A 885 6.67 7.76 -44.91
N SER A 886 5.45 7.40 -45.30
CA SER A 886 4.28 8.27 -45.32
C SER A 886 3.25 7.87 -44.27
N LYS A 887 2.34 8.78 -43.94
CA LYS A 887 1.16 8.54 -43.08
C LYS A 887 1.48 7.98 -41.68
N THR A 888 2.57 8.43 -41.08
CA THR A 888 3.09 7.86 -39.82
C THR A 888 2.50 8.49 -38.55
N GLY A 889 1.59 9.45 -38.68
CA GLY A 889 1.01 10.15 -37.53
C GLY A 889 2.07 10.72 -36.58
N ALA A 890 1.97 10.40 -35.30
CA ALA A 890 2.93 10.86 -34.29
C ALA A 890 4.34 10.29 -34.45
N SER A 891 4.49 9.14 -35.12
CA SER A 891 5.80 8.50 -35.34
C SER A 891 6.71 9.28 -36.29
N ALA A 892 6.17 10.22 -37.07
CA ALA A 892 6.97 11.15 -37.86
C ALA A 892 8.01 11.91 -37.01
N THR A 893 7.66 12.32 -35.79
CA THR A 893 8.59 12.97 -34.85
C THR A 893 9.78 12.06 -34.53
N CYS A 894 9.54 10.76 -34.37
CA CYS A 894 10.56 9.77 -34.03
C CYS A 894 11.51 9.54 -35.20
N ILE A 895 10.95 9.21 -36.37
CA ILE A 895 11.70 8.84 -37.58
C ILE A 895 12.55 10.00 -38.08
N THR A 896 12.18 11.25 -37.80
CA THR A 896 12.98 12.45 -38.14
C THR A 896 14.39 12.39 -37.57
N CYS A 897 14.56 11.77 -36.39
CA CYS A 897 15.87 11.59 -35.77
C CYS A 897 16.36 10.15 -35.86
N HIS A 898 15.45 9.18 -35.77
CA HIS A 898 15.76 7.76 -35.61
C HIS A 898 15.81 6.96 -36.92
N HIS A 899 16.65 7.45 -37.83
CA HIS A 899 17.03 6.77 -39.07
C HIS A 899 18.55 6.89 -39.30
N ALA A 900 19.13 6.11 -40.21
CA ALA A 900 20.56 6.15 -40.48
C ALA A 900 20.98 7.46 -41.16
N ARG A 901 22.24 7.87 -40.92
CA ARG A 901 22.84 9.09 -41.50
C ARG A 901 23.74 8.82 -42.71
N THR A 902 24.08 7.57 -42.93
CA THR A 902 24.91 7.08 -44.04
C THR A 902 24.20 5.90 -44.71
N SER A 903 24.48 5.73 -46.01
CA SER A 903 23.87 4.68 -46.83
C SER A 903 24.84 3.51 -47.03
N ALA A 904 24.34 2.27 -47.06
CA ALA A 904 25.10 1.08 -47.44
C ALA A 904 25.74 1.21 -48.84
N SER A 905 25.14 2.03 -49.72
CA SER A 905 25.71 2.33 -51.04
C SER A 905 27.03 3.11 -50.98
N THR A 906 27.42 3.61 -49.80
CA THR A 906 28.69 4.33 -49.58
C THR A 906 29.81 3.42 -49.10
N ILE A 907 29.54 2.13 -48.90
CA ILE A 907 30.57 1.13 -48.61
C ILE A 907 31.54 1.09 -49.81
N PRO A 908 32.84 1.28 -49.61
CA PRO A 908 33.81 1.28 -50.69
C PRO A 908 33.84 -0.09 -51.39
N VAL A 909 33.52 -0.10 -52.69
CA VAL A 909 33.58 -1.28 -53.57
C VAL A 909 34.96 -1.51 -54.18
N THR A 910 35.96 -0.70 -53.84
CA THR A 910 37.35 -0.83 -54.28
C THR A 910 38.32 -0.76 -53.09
N THR A 911 39.46 -1.46 -53.21
CA THR A 911 40.51 -1.52 -52.19
C THR A 911 40.81 -0.14 -51.63
N VAL A 912 40.51 0.06 -50.35
CA VAL A 912 40.83 1.29 -49.63
C VAL A 912 42.35 1.36 -49.53
N THR A 913 43.00 2.13 -50.42
CA THR A 913 44.39 2.52 -50.21
C THR A 913 44.44 3.25 -48.87
N ALA A 914 45.44 2.91 -48.04
CA ALA A 914 45.67 3.53 -46.75
C ALA A 914 46.04 5.01 -46.93
N VAL A 915 45.05 5.84 -47.24
CA VAL A 915 45.18 7.29 -47.28
C VAL A 915 44.84 7.76 -45.88
N SER A 916 45.82 8.37 -45.22
CA SER A 916 45.65 9.13 -43.99
C SER A 916 44.50 10.14 -44.18
N GLY A 917 43.28 9.77 -43.78
CA GLY A 917 42.11 10.62 -43.98
C GLY A 917 40.75 9.90 -44.06
N ASN A 918 40.68 8.66 -44.55
CA ASN A 918 39.41 7.92 -44.60
C ASN A 918 39.14 7.19 -43.27
N ASN A 919 38.89 7.98 -42.22
CA ASN A 919 38.37 7.47 -40.96
C ASN A 919 36.88 7.16 -41.14
N TYR A 920 36.51 5.90 -41.42
CA TYR A 920 35.11 5.44 -41.41
C TYR A 920 34.46 5.53 -40.01
N GLY A 921 35.09 6.15 -39.01
CA GLY A 921 34.64 6.17 -37.62
C GLY A 921 34.58 4.76 -37.02
N SER A 922 34.34 4.63 -35.71
CA SER A 922 34.33 3.31 -35.05
C SER A 922 33.09 2.47 -35.39
N ARG A 923 32.29 2.98 -36.33
CA ARG A 923 30.92 2.55 -36.63
C ARG A 923 30.64 2.46 -38.12
N LEU A 924 31.67 2.50 -38.98
CA LEU A 924 31.51 2.48 -40.44
C LEU A 924 30.63 3.63 -40.99
N GLY A 925 30.66 4.78 -40.33
CA GLY A 925 29.81 5.94 -40.62
C GLY A 925 28.40 5.86 -40.04
N MET A 926 28.01 4.74 -39.44
CA MET A 926 26.68 4.51 -38.91
C MET A 926 26.42 5.28 -37.60
N HIS A 927 25.32 6.04 -37.57
CA HIS A 927 24.88 6.77 -36.39
C HIS A 927 24.10 5.86 -35.42
N TYR A 928 24.01 6.24 -34.15
CA TYR A 928 23.30 5.52 -33.08
C TYR A 928 21.77 5.61 -33.23
N SER A 929 21.21 5.29 -34.40
CA SER A 929 19.76 5.31 -34.58
C SER A 929 19.22 4.79 -35.93
N PRO A 930 19.58 3.61 -36.45
CA PRO A 930 19.02 3.09 -37.70
C PRO A 930 17.64 2.41 -37.52
N GLN A 931 16.86 2.77 -36.49
CA GLN A 931 15.63 2.05 -36.13
C GLN A 931 14.58 2.06 -37.25
N ALA A 932 14.37 3.21 -37.90
CA ALA A 932 13.47 3.29 -39.04
C ALA A 932 13.97 2.42 -40.21
N ASP A 933 15.27 2.44 -40.51
CA ASP A 933 15.84 1.66 -41.60
C ASP A 933 15.60 0.15 -41.40
N VAL A 934 15.83 -0.36 -40.19
CA VAL A 934 15.58 -1.78 -39.86
C VAL A 934 14.08 -2.09 -39.86
N LEU A 935 13.23 -1.24 -39.29
CA LEU A 935 11.77 -1.42 -39.29
C LEU A 935 11.19 -1.53 -40.71
N PHE A 936 11.70 -0.73 -41.65
CA PHE A 936 11.27 -0.75 -43.04
C PHE A 936 12.04 -1.76 -43.91
N GLY A 937 13.10 -2.36 -43.37
CA GLY A 937 13.94 -3.36 -44.02
C GLY A 937 14.75 -2.78 -45.16
N VAL A 938 15.45 -1.68 -44.88
CA VAL A 938 16.29 -0.96 -45.84
C VAL A 938 17.65 -0.65 -45.23
N ASN A 939 18.55 -0.16 -46.07
CA ASN A 939 19.91 0.23 -45.69
C ASN A 939 20.77 -0.92 -45.13
N GLY A 940 20.32 -2.17 -45.20
CA GLY A 940 21.21 -3.33 -45.19
C GLY A 940 22.01 -3.36 -46.49
N SER A 941 23.25 -3.82 -46.42
CA SER A 941 24.03 -4.19 -47.60
C SER A 941 23.52 -5.52 -48.13
N GLU A 942 22.39 -5.48 -48.85
CA GLU A 942 21.75 -6.63 -49.46
C GLU A 942 22.60 -7.24 -50.58
N PHE A 943 22.66 -8.57 -50.60
CA PHE A 943 23.42 -9.33 -51.59
C PHE A 943 22.64 -9.51 -52.90
N THR A 944 23.32 -9.33 -54.03
CA THR A 944 22.71 -9.42 -55.37
C THR A 944 22.11 -10.80 -55.62
N GLY A 945 20.88 -10.85 -56.13
CA GLY A 945 20.17 -12.11 -56.43
C GLY A 945 19.46 -12.72 -55.21
N GLU A 946 19.75 -12.24 -54.00
CA GLU A 946 19.07 -12.66 -52.79
C GLU A 946 17.76 -11.90 -52.59
N GLN A 947 16.80 -12.54 -51.91
CA GLN A 947 15.51 -11.96 -51.58
C GLN A 947 15.40 -11.73 -50.07
N TYR A 948 14.73 -10.64 -49.69
CA TYR A 948 14.52 -10.25 -48.31
C TYR A 948 13.04 -9.97 -48.06
N SER A 949 12.55 -10.33 -46.87
CA SER A 949 11.18 -10.14 -46.45
C SER A 949 11.12 -9.25 -45.22
N ASN A 950 10.04 -8.47 -45.13
CA ASN A 950 9.76 -7.65 -43.97
C ASN A 950 8.77 -8.35 -43.04
N SER A 951 8.86 -8.03 -41.75
CA SER A 951 7.88 -8.43 -40.75
C SER A 951 6.62 -7.56 -40.84
N GLU A 952 5.49 -8.08 -40.38
CA GLU A 952 4.19 -7.40 -40.53
C GLU A 952 4.05 -6.13 -39.69
N HIS A 953 4.90 -5.87 -38.70
CA HIS A 953 4.79 -4.69 -37.82
C HIS A 953 4.68 -3.38 -38.59
N LYS A 954 5.37 -3.22 -39.72
CA LYS A 954 5.26 -2.01 -40.55
C LYS A 954 3.90 -1.85 -41.27
N ASN A 955 3.15 -2.93 -41.42
CA ASN A 955 1.87 -2.98 -42.15
C ASN A 955 0.65 -2.98 -41.22
N VAL A 956 0.76 -3.59 -40.04
CA VAL A 956 -0.38 -3.81 -39.12
C VAL A 956 -0.45 -2.83 -37.95
N VAL A 957 0.62 -2.04 -37.74
CA VAL A 957 0.72 -1.06 -36.64
C VAL A 957 0.60 0.34 -37.24
N GLU A 958 -0.57 0.97 -37.14
CA GLU A 958 -0.88 2.26 -37.79
C GLU A 958 -0.03 3.41 -37.22
N GLY A 959 0.12 3.46 -35.90
CA GLY A 959 0.93 4.45 -35.19
C GLY A 959 2.41 4.08 -35.04
N LEU A 960 2.90 2.97 -35.63
CA LEU A 960 4.30 2.53 -35.65
C LEU A 960 5.01 2.65 -34.27
N CYS A 961 6.01 3.53 -34.16
CA CYS A 961 6.87 3.70 -33.00
C CYS A 961 6.08 4.02 -31.72
N VAL A 962 5.09 4.92 -31.80
CA VAL A 962 4.36 5.38 -30.60
C VAL A 962 3.39 4.32 -30.05
N GLU A 963 2.96 3.37 -30.87
CA GLU A 963 2.08 2.28 -30.41
C GLU A 963 2.80 1.27 -29.52
N CYS A 964 4.14 1.18 -29.63
CA CYS A 964 4.96 0.32 -28.78
C CYS A 964 5.68 1.13 -27.69
N HIS A 965 6.46 2.15 -28.08
CA HIS A 965 7.32 2.89 -27.15
C HIS A 965 6.57 3.91 -26.29
N MET A 966 5.33 4.26 -26.66
CA MET A 966 4.49 5.20 -25.93
C MET A 966 3.10 4.64 -25.60
N ALA A 967 2.96 3.30 -25.59
CA ALA A 967 1.72 2.63 -25.25
C ALA A 967 1.30 2.90 -23.79
N THR A 968 -0.02 3.02 -23.57
CA THR A 968 -0.62 3.27 -22.25
C THR A 968 -1.87 2.41 -22.05
N ASP A 969 -2.09 1.86 -20.84
CA ASP A 969 -3.29 1.06 -20.52
C ASP A 969 -4.50 1.94 -20.19
N ALA A 970 -4.28 3.23 -19.93
CA ALA A 970 -5.32 4.15 -19.47
C ALA A 970 -5.78 5.16 -20.54
N PRO A 971 -7.08 5.46 -20.67
CA PRO A 971 -7.56 6.57 -21.46
C PRO A 971 -7.18 7.89 -20.77
N ARG A 972 -6.03 8.45 -21.15
CA ARG A 972 -5.47 9.75 -20.73
C ARG A 972 -5.16 9.86 -19.22
N GLY A 973 -3.94 9.53 -18.79
CA GLY A 973 -3.49 9.99 -17.46
C GLY A 973 -2.12 9.52 -16.95
N THR A 974 -1.69 8.29 -17.22
CA THR A 974 -0.43 7.76 -16.67
C THR A 974 0.35 7.00 -17.74
N PRO A 975 1.40 7.59 -18.33
CA PRO A 975 2.15 6.92 -19.40
C PRO A 975 3.24 6.04 -18.81
N SER A 976 2.86 4.89 -18.25
CA SER A 976 3.85 3.96 -17.75
C SER A 976 3.44 2.49 -17.87
N GLU A 977 3.35 1.96 -19.09
CA GLU A 977 3.33 0.49 -19.25
C GLU A 977 4.12 -0.10 -20.43
N ALA A 978 4.73 0.65 -21.36
CA ALA A 978 5.65 0.00 -22.32
C ALA A 978 6.90 0.74 -22.79
N GLY A 979 7.07 2.02 -22.48
CA GLY A 979 8.29 2.75 -22.85
C GLY A 979 8.33 4.19 -22.34
N GLY A 980 7.15 4.79 -22.17
CA GLY A 980 6.93 6.02 -21.38
C GLY A 980 7.76 7.21 -21.87
N HIS A 981 7.47 7.76 -23.06
CA HIS A 981 8.29 8.82 -23.69
C HIS A 981 9.80 8.50 -23.60
N THR A 982 10.17 7.22 -23.67
CA THR A 982 11.54 6.73 -23.73
C THR A 982 11.59 5.52 -24.66
N TRP A 983 12.80 5.17 -25.11
CA TRP A 983 13.06 3.95 -25.88
C TRP A 983 13.24 2.70 -25.00
N LYS A 984 13.15 2.83 -23.67
CA LYS A 984 13.36 1.73 -22.73
C LYS A 984 12.11 0.90 -22.59
N MET A 985 12.18 -0.27 -23.20
CA MET A 985 11.13 -1.28 -23.08
C MET A 985 11.22 -2.03 -21.73
N LYS A 986 12.26 -1.86 -20.91
CA LYS A 986 12.33 -2.44 -19.55
C LYS A 986 12.02 -1.39 -18.48
N LYS A 987 11.31 -1.80 -17.43
CA LYS A 987 11.09 -0.99 -16.21
C LYS A 987 12.43 -0.77 -15.49
N ALA A 988 12.48 0.20 -14.58
CA ALA A 988 13.66 0.47 -13.76
C ALA A 988 14.08 -0.74 -12.88
N SER A 989 13.13 -1.63 -12.54
CA SER A 989 13.38 -2.89 -11.83
C SER A 989 14.04 -3.98 -12.70
N GLY A 990 14.19 -3.75 -14.01
CA GLY A 990 14.73 -4.72 -14.97
C GLY A 990 13.68 -5.60 -15.65
N GLU A 991 12.43 -5.59 -15.18
CA GLU A 991 11.31 -6.33 -15.77
C GLU A 991 10.93 -5.81 -17.17
N SER A 992 10.50 -6.72 -18.06
CA SER A 992 9.92 -6.35 -19.35
C SER A 992 8.61 -5.59 -19.16
N ASN A 993 8.41 -4.52 -19.92
CA ASN A 993 7.23 -3.67 -19.87
C ASN A 993 6.25 -3.99 -21.01
N VAL A 994 5.95 -5.27 -21.23
CA VAL A 994 5.22 -5.70 -22.45
C VAL A 994 3.79 -5.17 -22.57
N GLY A 995 3.18 -4.77 -21.45
CA GLY A 995 1.79 -4.31 -21.23
C GLY A 995 0.91 -4.06 -22.47
N PRO A 996 0.35 -2.86 -22.66
CA PRO A 996 -0.57 -2.54 -23.77
C PRO A 996 0.12 -2.51 -25.13
N ALA A 997 1.45 -2.42 -25.17
CA ALA A 997 2.18 -2.36 -26.43
C ALA A 997 2.05 -3.65 -27.22
N CYS A 998 2.26 -4.78 -26.56
CA CYS A 998 2.29 -6.08 -27.22
C CYS A 998 0.95 -6.81 -27.10
N THR A 999 0.27 -6.71 -25.95
CA THR A 999 -0.93 -7.50 -25.66
C THR A 999 -2.15 -7.16 -26.53
N LYS A 1000 -2.16 -6.00 -27.19
CA LYS A 1000 -3.16 -5.64 -28.21
C LYS A 1000 -3.22 -6.63 -29.38
N CYS A 1001 -2.07 -7.19 -29.75
CA CYS A 1001 -1.94 -8.11 -30.89
C CYS A 1001 -1.39 -9.49 -30.48
N HIS A 1002 -0.76 -9.59 -29.32
CA HIS A 1002 -0.10 -10.78 -28.80
C HIS A 1002 -0.51 -11.05 -27.35
N THR A 1003 -1.63 -11.74 -27.15
CA THR A 1003 -2.26 -11.96 -25.84
C THR A 1003 -1.45 -12.82 -24.87
N ASP A 1004 -0.44 -13.52 -25.36
CA ASP A 1004 0.40 -14.49 -24.65
C ASP A 1004 1.78 -13.94 -24.26
N LEU A 1005 2.13 -12.72 -24.65
CA LEU A 1005 3.47 -12.18 -24.42
C LEU A 1005 3.66 -11.62 -23.01
N ILE A 1006 4.67 -12.17 -22.33
CA ILE A 1006 5.18 -11.72 -21.03
C ILE A 1006 6.56 -11.04 -21.14
N THR A 1007 7.26 -11.22 -22.28
CA THR A 1007 8.55 -10.58 -22.61
C THR A 1007 8.56 -10.07 -24.06
N TYR A 1008 9.42 -9.11 -24.38
CA TYR A 1008 9.63 -8.67 -25.78
C TYR A 1008 10.41 -9.68 -26.60
N ASP A 1009 11.19 -10.50 -25.90
CA ASP A 1009 11.96 -11.57 -26.48
C ASP A 1009 11.05 -12.78 -26.74
N ARG A 1010 10.11 -12.58 -27.65
CA ARG A 1010 9.15 -13.60 -28.07
C ARG A 1010 9.90 -14.79 -28.65
N THR A 1011 9.52 -16.01 -28.25
CA THR A 1011 10.03 -17.25 -28.83
C THR A 1011 10.06 -17.17 -30.36
N ALA A 1012 11.23 -17.36 -30.93
CA ALA A 1012 11.46 -17.41 -32.35
C ALA A 1012 10.72 -18.60 -32.97
N ARG A 1013 10.63 -18.62 -34.29
CA ARG A 1013 9.91 -19.69 -35.01
C ARG A 1013 10.75 -20.93 -35.19
N ALA A 1014 12.07 -20.79 -35.05
CA ALA A 1014 13.06 -21.82 -35.23
C ALA A 1014 14.38 -21.32 -34.63
N ASP A 1015 15.29 -22.27 -34.43
CA ASP A 1015 16.70 -22.09 -34.11
C ASP A 1015 17.40 -21.46 -35.33
N TYR A 1016 17.73 -20.17 -35.24
CA TYR A 1016 18.28 -19.37 -36.32
C TYR A 1016 19.80 -19.24 -36.25
N ASP A 1017 20.41 -19.41 -35.08
CA ASP A 1017 21.86 -19.36 -34.87
C ASP A 1017 22.54 -20.74 -34.85
N GLY A 1018 21.77 -21.83 -34.77
CA GLY A 1018 22.25 -23.20 -34.87
C GLY A 1018 22.75 -23.79 -33.56
N ASP A 1019 22.45 -23.19 -32.41
CA ASP A 1019 22.90 -23.64 -31.09
C ASP A 1019 22.14 -24.89 -30.56
N GLY A 1020 21.11 -25.33 -31.31
CA GLY A 1020 20.26 -26.46 -30.99
C GLY A 1020 19.04 -26.10 -30.14
N LYS A 1021 18.80 -24.82 -29.84
CA LYS A 1021 17.66 -24.34 -29.05
C LYS A 1021 16.82 -23.36 -29.86
N VAL A 1022 15.51 -23.36 -29.60
CA VAL A 1022 14.60 -22.33 -30.11
C VAL A 1022 14.34 -21.36 -28.97
N GLU A 1023 14.99 -20.22 -29.01
CA GLU A 1023 15.00 -19.20 -27.97
C GLU A 1023 14.14 -18.00 -28.38
N GLY A 1024 14.24 -16.88 -27.66
CA GLY A 1024 13.57 -15.65 -28.04
C GLY A 1024 14.26 -14.99 -29.24
N ILE A 1025 13.50 -14.24 -30.05
CA ILE A 1025 14.02 -13.61 -31.28
C ILE A 1025 15.22 -12.68 -31.05
N GLN A 1026 15.28 -11.97 -29.93
CA GLN A 1026 16.42 -11.15 -29.56
C GLN A 1026 17.62 -12.01 -29.20
N THR A 1027 17.40 -13.12 -28.49
CA THR A 1027 18.47 -14.05 -28.11
C THR A 1027 19.07 -14.70 -29.37
N GLU A 1028 18.24 -15.22 -30.25
CA GLU A 1028 18.61 -15.79 -31.56
C GLU A 1028 19.37 -14.80 -32.45
N VAL A 1029 18.97 -13.51 -32.44
CA VAL A 1029 19.67 -12.47 -33.19
C VAL A 1029 21.02 -12.12 -32.55
N HIS A 1030 21.16 -12.19 -31.22
CA HIS A 1030 22.48 -12.05 -30.59
C HIS A 1030 23.40 -13.21 -30.95
N GLY A 1031 22.91 -14.46 -30.88
CA GLY A 1031 23.70 -15.63 -31.29
C GLY A 1031 24.14 -15.53 -32.76
N LEU A 1032 23.26 -15.10 -33.66
CA LEU A 1032 23.63 -14.79 -35.05
C LEU A 1032 24.73 -13.73 -35.19
N LEU A 1033 24.72 -12.69 -34.35
CA LEU A 1033 25.77 -11.66 -34.35
C LEU A 1033 27.09 -12.22 -33.81
N ASP A 1034 27.06 -13.09 -32.81
CA ASP A 1034 28.23 -13.76 -32.23
C ASP A 1034 28.85 -14.74 -33.23
N GLU A 1035 28.04 -15.53 -33.94
CA GLU A 1035 28.49 -16.43 -35.01
C GLU A 1035 29.18 -15.68 -36.16
N ILE A 1036 28.67 -14.50 -36.52
CA ILE A 1036 29.33 -13.63 -37.53
C ILE A 1036 30.63 -13.04 -36.96
N ASP A 1037 30.65 -12.67 -35.68
CA ASP A 1037 31.84 -12.14 -35.02
C ASP A 1037 32.99 -13.16 -35.08
N GLU A 1038 32.70 -14.40 -34.72
CA GLU A 1038 33.65 -15.51 -34.78
C GLU A 1038 34.07 -15.83 -36.23
N ALA A 1039 33.11 -15.92 -37.15
CA ALA A 1039 33.39 -16.16 -38.57
C ALA A 1039 34.32 -15.08 -39.17
N MET A 1040 34.09 -13.82 -38.83
CA MET A 1040 34.91 -12.70 -39.31
C MET A 1040 36.27 -12.63 -38.62
N GLU A 1041 36.37 -13.04 -37.36
CA GLU A 1041 37.66 -13.13 -36.67
C GLU A 1041 38.59 -14.13 -37.36
N VAL A 1042 38.05 -15.25 -37.86
CA VAL A 1042 38.76 -16.27 -38.64
C VAL A 1042 39.00 -15.85 -40.09
N ALA A 1043 37.99 -15.28 -40.76
CA ALA A 1043 38.05 -15.00 -42.20
C ALA A 1043 38.91 -13.79 -42.59
N THR A 1044 39.24 -12.92 -41.63
CA THR A 1044 39.99 -11.69 -41.92
C THR A 1044 41.50 -11.86 -41.71
N VAL A 1045 42.27 -11.11 -42.49
CA VAL A 1045 43.73 -11.19 -42.43
C VAL A 1045 44.27 -10.67 -41.08
N PRO A 1046 45.24 -11.36 -40.45
CA PRO A 1046 45.86 -10.85 -39.23
C PRO A 1046 46.60 -9.52 -39.49
N VAL A 1047 46.46 -8.57 -38.58
CA VAL A 1047 47.19 -7.30 -38.55
C VAL A 1047 48.21 -7.32 -37.42
N THR A 1048 49.45 -7.01 -37.75
CA THR A 1048 50.53 -6.86 -36.76
C THR A 1048 50.49 -5.46 -36.16
N ILE A 1049 50.32 -5.36 -34.85
CA ILE A 1049 50.28 -4.11 -34.10
C ILE A 1049 51.57 -3.97 -33.30
N THR A 1050 52.37 -2.95 -33.62
CA THR A 1050 53.56 -2.59 -32.84
C THR A 1050 53.21 -1.41 -31.94
N THR A 1051 53.17 -1.64 -30.63
CA THR A 1051 53.00 -0.58 -29.62
C THR A 1051 54.33 -0.32 -28.92
N THR A 1052 54.74 0.94 -28.82
CA THR A 1052 55.95 1.31 -28.06
C THR A 1052 55.52 2.03 -26.79
N THR A 1053 55.86 1.48 -25.63
CA THR A 1053 55.61 2.14 -24.34
C THR A 1053 56.91 2.12 -23.56
N ASN A 1054 57.37 3.31 -23.11
CA ASN A 1054 58.65 3.50 -22.42
C ASN A 1054 59.87 2.90 -23.16
N GLY A 1055 59.89 2.98 -24.50
CA GLY A 1055 60.98 2.46 -25.33
C GLY A 1055 60.97 0.95 -25.56
N VAL A 1056 60.02 0.21 -24.97
CA VAL A 1056 59.81 -1.22 -25.23
C VAL A 1056 58.76 -1.39 -26.34
N GLN A 1057 59.13 -2.07 -27.42
CA GLN A 1057 58.19 -2.47 -28.47
C GLN A 1057 57.48 -3.76 -28.07
N SER A 1058 56.15 -3.72 -28.01
CA SER A 1058 55.27 -4.88 -27.90
C SER A 1058 54.60 -5.10 -29.24
N VAL A 1059 54.88 -6.24 -29.87
CA VAL A 1059 54.27 -6.66 -31.14
C VAL A 1059 53.17 -7.66 -30.83
N VAL A 1060 51.93 -7.33 -31.19
CA VAL A 1060 50.77 -8.20 -31.03
C VAL A 1060 50.11 -8.38 -32.38
N THR A 1061 49.96 -9.62 -32.83
CA THR A 1061 49.16 -9.94 -34.03
C THR A 1061 47.70 -10.10 -33.60
N LYS A 1062 46.80 -9.34 -34.22
CA LYS A 1062 45.35 -9.40 -33.96
C LYS A 1062 44.59 -9.58 -35.28
N SER A 1063 43.35 -10.05 -35.22
CA SER A 1063 42.48 -10.04 -36.39
C SER A 1063 42.25 -8.62 -36.92
N ALA A 1064 42.11 -8.44 -38.25
CA ALA A 1064 41.64 -7.16 -38.82
C ALA A 1064 40.20 -6.86 -38.40
N TRP A 1065 39.45 -7.91 -38.03
CA TRP A 1065 38.17 -7.81 -37.38
C TRP A 1065 38.35 -7.43 -35.90
N ALA A 1066 38.06 -6.18 -35.58
CA ALA A 1066 37.86 -5.72 -34.22
C ALA A 1066 36.59 -4.88 -34.21
N HIS A 1067 35.44 -5.51 -33.92
CA HIS A 1067 34.12 -4.88 -34.01
C HIS A 1067 33.99 -3.57 -33.19
N TYR A 1068 34.86 -3.38 -32.18
CA TYR A 1068 34.97 -2.17 -31.33
C TYR A 1068 35.98 -1.11 -31.84
N LYS A 1069 36.82 -1.45 -32.83
CA LYS A 1069 37.92 -0.63 -33.38
C LYS A 1069 38.01 -0.67 -34.91
N LEU A 1070 36.86 -0.79 -35.60
CA LEU A 1070 36.81 -0.79 -37.06
C LEU A 1070 37.48 0.45 -37.70
N THR A 1071 37.63 1.56 -36.98
CA THR A 1071 38.43 2.73 -37.40
C THR A 1071 39.87 2.41 -37.79
N GLU A 1072 40.49 1.46 -37.10
CA GLU A 1072 41.95 1.25 -37.19
C GLU A 1072 42.31 0.28 -38.31
N TYR A 1073 41.40 -0.62 -38.72
CA TYR A 1073 41.72 -1.74 -39.61
C TYR A 1073 40.68 -2.05 -40.70
N ALA A 1074 39.56 -1.32 -40.80
CA ALA A 1074 38.53 -1.58 -41.81
C ALA A 1074 39.06 -1.54 -43.26
N TYR A 1075 40.14 -0.80 -43.55
CA TYR A 1075 40.77 -0.77 -44.87
C TYR A 1075 41.43 -2.11 -45.28
N LYS A 1076 41.61 -3.04 -44.34
CA LYS A 1076 42.14 -4.40 -44.59
C LYS A 1076 41.03 -5.41 -44.91
N LEU A 1077 39.77 -5.05 -44.75
CA LEU A 1077 38.64 -5.90 -45.09
C LEU A 1077 38.41 -5.90 -46.61
N THR A 1078 38.06 -7.06 -47.17
CA THR A 1078 37.58 -7.14 -48.56
C THR A 1078 36.23 -6.42 -48.71
N PRO A 1079 35.82 -6.07 -49.95
CA PRO A 1079 34.50 -5.46 -50.16
C PRO A 1079 33.35 -6.28 -49.57
N ASP A 1080 33.40 -7.62 -49.66
CA ASP A 1080 32.38 -8.50 -49.11
C ASP A 1080 32.42 -8.56 -47.58
N GLN A 1081 33.61 -8.59 -46.98
CA GLN A 1081 33.80 -8.46 -45.54
C GLN A 1081 33.28 -7.11 -45.00
N MET A 1082 33.40 -6.03 -45.77
CA MET A 1082 32.84 -4.72 -45.43
C MET A 1082 31.30 -4.72 -45.44
N LYS A 1083 30.67 -5.46 -46.35
CA LYS A 1083 29.21 -5.64 -46.36
C LYS A 1083 28.72 -6.39 -45.12
N VAL A 1084 29.42 -7.45 -44.74
CA VAL A 1084 29.15 -8.22 -43.51
C VAL A 1084 29.30 -7.31 -42.29
N ALA A 1085 30.40 -6.54 -42.22
CA ALA A 1085 30.65 -5.57 -41.16
C ALA A 1085 29.54 -4.52 -41.03
N TRP A 1086 29.04 -4.03 -42.18
CA TRP A 1086 27.93 -3.08 -42.22
C TRP A 1086 26.64 -3.68 -41.68
N ASN A 1087 26.27 -4.88 -42.13
CA ASN A 1087 25.04 -5.56 -41.71
C ASN A 1087 25.06 -5.89 -40.22
N TRP A 1088 26.18 -6.41 -39.72
CA TRP A 1088 26.39 -6.65 -38.29
C TRP A 1088 26.18 -5.35 -37.51
N ARG A 1089 26.79 -4.25 -37.97
CA ARG A 1089 26.67 -2.95 -37.29
C ARG A 1089 25.26 -2.37 -37.33
N LEU A 1090 24.54 -2.56 -38.43
CA LEU A 1090 23.16 -2.09 -38.59
C LEU A 1090 22.24 -2.66 -37.51
N ILE A 1091 22.34 -3.97 -37.28
CA ILE A 1091 21.49 -4.67 -36.31
C ILE A 1091 21.92 -4.36 -34.88
N GLU A 1092 23.22 -4.29 -34.62
CA GLU A 1092 23.76 -3.90 -33.31
C GLU A 1092 23.34 -2.47 -32.92
N GLU A 1093 23.30 -1.54 -33.87
CA GLU A 1093 22.91 -0.15 -33.62
C GLU A 1093 21.40 0.09 -33.61
N ASP A 1094 20.62 -0.81 -34.20
CA ASP A 1094 19.16 -0.81 -34.10
C ASP A 1094 18.70 -1.02 -32.64
N ARG A 1095 19.44 -1.83 -31.87
CA ARG A 1095 19.19 -2.12 -30.43
C ARG A 1095 17.86 -2.81 -30.13
N SER A 1096 17.03 -3.12 -31.13
CA SER A 1096 15.83 -3.94 -30.97
C SER A 1096 16.12 -5.43 -31.11
N PHE A 1097 17.26 -5.78 -31.71
CA PHE A 1097 17.71 -7.16 -31.96
C PHE A 1097 16.60 -8.00 -32.63
N GLY A 1098 16.05 -7.46 -33.73
CA GLY A 1098 15.03 -8.15 -34.52
C GLY A 1098 13.59 -7.89 -34.09
N VAL A 1099 13.30 -7.17 -33.00
CA VAL A 1099 11.91 -6.81 -32.65
C VAL A 1099 11.30 -5.87 -33.70
N HIS A 1100 12.05 -4.88 -34.19
CA HIS A 1100 11.58 -4.00 -35.25
C HIS A 1100 11.28 -4.78 -36.54
N ASN A 1101 12.13 -5.75 -36.90
CA ASN A 1101 11.95 -6.51 -38.14
C ASN A 1101 12.65 -7.88 -38.18
N ALA A 1102 12.10 -8.85 -37.46
CA ALA A 1102 12.67 -10.19 -37.31
C ALA A 1102 12.97 -10.90 -38.64
N ALA A 1103 12.08 -10.76 -39.63
CA ALA A 1103 12.26 -11.37 -40.94
C ALA A 1103 13.48 -10.84 -41.67
N TYR A 1104 13.60 -9.51 -41.75
CA TYR A 1104 14.69 -8.87 -42.45
C TYR A 1104 16.01 -9.11 -41.73
N THR A 1105 16.03 -8.91 -40.40
CA THR A 1105 17.23 -9.08 -39.57
C THR A 1105 17.83 -10.48 -39.68
N VAL A 1106 17.03 -11.53 -39.48
CA VAL A 1106 17.54 -12.91 -39.54
C VAL A 1106 18.06 -13.25 -40.94
N GLN A 1107 17.32 -12.89 -41.99
CA GLN A 1107 17.75 -13.15 -43.37
C GLN A 1107 19.02 -12.40 -43.74
N LEU A 1108 19.16 -11.15 -43.29
CA LEU A 1108 20.35 -10.34 -43.52
C LEU A 1108 21.58 -10.92 -42.84
N LEU A 1109 21.45 -11.37 -41.58
CA LEU A 1109 22.56 -11.94 -40.82
C LEU A 1109 22.96 -13.34 -41.32
N GLN A 1110 22.01 -14.26 -41.53
CA GLN A 1110 22.32 -15.60 -42.06
C GLN A 1110 23.05 -15.53 -43.42
N LYS A 1111 22.65 -14.61 -44.31
CA LYS A 1111 23.35 -14.40 -45.58
C LYS A 1111 24.70 -13.71 -45.41
N SER A 1112 24.85 -12.86 -44.40
CA SER A 1112 26.13 -12.23 -44.08
C SER A 1112 27.14 -13.26 -43.56
N TYR A 1113 26.70 -14.20 -42.71
CA TYR A 1113 27.52 -15.34 -42.31
C TYR A 1113 27.95 -16.17 -43.51
N LYS A 1114 26.99 -16.54 -44.38
CA LYS A 1114 27.28 -17.30 -45.60
C LYS A 1114 28.31 -16.62 -46.49
N LEU A 1115 28.26 -15.29 -46.59
CA LEU A 1115 29.25 -14.53 -47.34
C LEU A 1115 30.63 -14.53 -46.67
N ALA A 1116 30.69 -14.51 -45.33
CA ALA A 1116 31.95 -14.55 -44.59
C ALA A 1116 32.64 -15.92 -44.66
N THR A 1117 31.88 -17.02 -44.59
CA THR A 1117 32.41 -18.39 -44.46
C THR A 1117 32.34 -19.22 -45.74
N GLY A 1118 31.47 -18.83 -46.68
CA GLY A 1118 31.17 -19.60 -47.89
C GLY A 1118 30.11 -20.69 -47.72
N HIS A 1119 29.58 -20.90 -46.50
CA HIS A 1119 28.55 -21.90 -46.22
C HIS A 1119 27.49 -21.37 -45.25
N ASP A 1120 26.33 -22.03 -45.21
CA ASP A 1120 25.28 -21.68 -44.26
C ASP A 1120 25.71 -21.97 -42.81
N ILE A 1121 25.07 -21.29 -41.85
CA ILE A 1121 25.35 -21.52 -40.42
C ILE A 1121 25.04 -22.99 -40.08
N PRO A 1122 25.99 -23.74 -39.48
CA PRO A 1122 25.77 -25.13 -39.14
C PRO A 1122 24.54 -25.32 -38.27
N ASN A 1123 23.71 -26.32 -38.57
CA ASN A 1123 22.50 -26.70 -37.82
C ASN A 1123 21.38 -25.65 -37.74
N ALA A 1124 21.62 -24.41 -38.16
CA ALA A 1124 20.62 -23.36 -38.16
C ALA A 1124 19.50 -23.61 -39.17
N VAL A 1125 18.27 -23.26 -38.78
CA VAL A 1125 17.13 -23.22 -39.69
C VAL A 1125 17.18 -21.92 -40.50
N LEU A 1126 17.46 -22.04 -41.79
CA LEU A 1126 17.49 -20.89 -42.69
C LEU A 1126 16.09 -20.30 -42.85
N ARG A 1127 15.96 -18.98 -42.65
CA ARG A 1127 14.68 -18.29 -42.82
C ARG A 1127 14.44 -17.99 -44.30
N PRO A 1128 13.45 -18.63 -44.96
CA PRO A 1128 13.20 -18.37 -46.38
C PRO A 1128 12.60 -16.98 -46.59
N ALA A 1129 12.91 -16.36 -47.72
CA ALA A 1129 12.18 -15.20 -48.19
C ALA A 1129 10.75 -15.62 -48.58
N ARG A 1130 9.73 -14.92 -48.07
CA ARG A 1130 8.37 -15.05 -48.58
C ARG A 1130 8.28 -14.31 -49.90
N LYS A 1131 7.78 -14.98 -50.94
CA LYS A 1131 7.22 -14.26 -52.09
C LYS A 1131 6.02 -13.48 -51.57
N MET A 1132 6.09 -12.16 -51.64
CA MET A 1132 4.89 -11.32 -51.48
C MET A 1132 3.93 -11.56 -52.62
#